data_AF-A0A3G8R1H7-F1
#
_entry.id   AF-A0A3G8R1H7-F1
#
_cell.length_a   1.000
_cell.length_b   1.000
_cell.length_c   1.000
_cell.angle_alpha   90.00
_cell.angle_beta   90.00
_cell.angle_gamma   90.00
#
_symmetry.space_group_name_H-M   'P 1'
#
loop_
_entity.id
_entity.type
_entity.pdbx_description
1 polymer ?
#
loop_
_entity_poly.entity_id
_entity_poly.type
_entity_poly.pdbx_seq_one_letter_code
_entity_poly.pdbx_strand_id
1 'polypeptide(L)'
;MNNNINYIKDKYDNSNDQYPHFSEVIKERFTTFSSKPLFTTDSDGVFDAFLEGLPHEARQHYTCKCCRNFVNRFGGLVSISEDGEIYSVMWDESNTPEFFINSVNAMKQIVLKSRVTGVFVSSERNLGQPHSNGRDHMSVTLPAEKVYQSRLKTAGQELAEKKEDFRILTAGLTEYPPEAVDQAVTLLESESLYRSDKILGVAKFLQVLHSKHQNIRNSQIRENITWMAVATAPSGFCHVKSSMIGTLLDDIVNGLSFDSISRRFAEKMSPSNYMRAQVAPSQGNIEQAEKIVQKLGIANSLQRRYATIEEVPETIWKSKGSFVNKGVVKAGGIFGNITPKEKTNTVSNRGDLPSAVMTWDKFRKTVMPSAESIEAKIDNPNRFMALVTASDDTAPNILQWDNAFSWYYHGGIDGEIKRRVESAGGQYKNNEIRCSLIWEGYTDLDLHCVTPNGEHIYYGDKLSGCNGWLDIDMNGGGHREYSPVENIRWSEGEARNGTYRFYVHNYCERGKGSTPFKVELEVNGKIYSYHGVAGGDGYQQDVFIFKHIKGQHPEIVNSNSYSSDDAWNVSVNSFVKVNGITNSPNLWGEEKVTHTGHHIFFLLDGCKDLSEGKGRGFFVETLKPELREIRKTLEAYTANTPIEGIEAASASGVGYSKDSEWNLIVKVTSGNFARIIKIDRWD
;
A
#
# COMPACT_ATOMS: atom_id res chain seq x y z
N MET A 1 -45.69 4.66 81.33
CA MET A 1 -46.33 5.00 80.05
C MET A 1 -45.25 5.56 79.14
N ASN A 2 -44.67 4.70 78.30
CA ASN A 2 -43.62 5.08 77.36
C ASN A 2 -44.27 5.58 76.07
N ASN A 3 -44.13 6.87 75.77
CA ASN A 3 -44.45 7.44 74.47
C ASN A 3 -43.33 7.09 73.48
N ASN A 4 -43.55 6.04 72.68
CA ASN A 4 -42.82 5.80 71.44
C ASN A 4 -43.37 6.75 70.36
N ILE A 5 -42.67 7.85 70.12
CA ILE A 5 -42.88 8.66 68.92
C ILE A 5 -42.12 7.96 67.79
N ASN A 6 -42.87 7.25 66.94
CA ASN A 6 -42.38 6.69 65.68
C ASN A 6 -42.04 7.84 64.73
N TYR A 7 -40.74 8.11 64.54
CA TYR A 7 -40.24 8.82 63.36
C TYR A 7 -40.40 7.91 62.13
N ILE A 8 -41.58 7.97 61.50
CA ILE A 8 -41.72 7.49 60.13
C ILE A 8 -40.95 8.50 59.27
N LYS A 9 -39.79 8.08 58.72
CA LYS A 9 -39.11 8.82 57.65
C LYS A 9 -40.12 8.92 56.50
N ASP A 10 -40.66 10.12 56.27
CA ASP A 10 -41.46 10.41 55.09
C ASP A 10 -40.67 9.99 53.86
N LYS A 11 -41.14 8.95 53.20
CA LYS A 11 -40.58 8.46 51.95
C LYS A 11 -41.10 9.40 50.87
N TYR A 12 -40.20 10.22 50.32
CA TYR A 12 -40.50 11.16 49.24
C TYR A 12 -41.41 10.53 48.16
N ASP A 13 -42.50 11.23 47.83
CA ASP A 13 -43.45 10.84 46.78
C ASP A 13 -42.93 11.30 45.42
N ASN A 14 -42.55 10.33 44.59
CA ASN A 14 -41.95 10.54 43.27
C ASN A 14 -42.95 10.43 42.11
N SER A 15 -44.26 10.37 42.40
CA SER A 15 -45.31 10.18 41.39
C SER A 15 -45.36 11.30 40.35
N ASN A 16 -44.94 12.52 40.72
CA ASN A 16 -44.99 13.71 39.86
C ASN A 16 -43.64 14.09 39.23
N ASP A 17 -42.56 13.36 39.54
CA ASP A 17 -41.21 13.68 39.05
C ASP A 17 -41.05 13.45 37.54
N GLN A 18 -41.90 12.60 36.95
CA GLN A 18 -41.85 12.18 35.54
C GLN A 18 -40.49 11.57 35.13
N TYR A 19 -39.86 10.82 36.04
CA TYR A 19 -38.57 10.16 35.77
C TYR A 19 -38.54 9.28 34.51
N PRO A 20 -39.58 8.48 34.17
CA PRO A 20 -39.59 7.73 32.91
C PRO A 20 -39.44 8.62 31.68
N HIS A 21 -40.08 9.78 31.66
CA HIS A 21 -39.94 10.76 30.59
C HIS A 21 -38.52 11.35 30.57
N PHE A 22 -37.96 11.70 31.73
CA PHE A 22 -36.57 12.17 31.83
C PHE A 22 -35.57 11.16 31.27
N SER A 23 -35.72 9.87 31.61
CA SER A 23 -34.88 8.79 31.10
C SER A 23 -34.96 8.67 29.58
N GLU A 24 -36.16 8.84 29.01
CA GLU A 24 -36.35 8.75 27.56
C GLU A 24 -35.74 9.93 26.81
N VAL A 25 -35.87 11.15 27.33
CA VAL A 25 -35.27 12.37 26.75
C VAL A 25 -33.75 12.24 26.64
N ILE A 26 -33.08 11.63 27.64
CA ILE A 26 -31.63 11.35 27.59
C ILE A 26 -31.30 10.42 26.42
N LYS A 27 -32.07 9.35 26.22
CA LYS A 27 -31.84 8.38 25.13
C LYS A 27 -32.11 8.98 23.75
N GLU A 28 -33.21 9.72 23.62
CA GLU A 28 -33.58 10.41 22.36
C GLU A 28 -32.48 11.39 21.98
N ARG A 29 -32.03 12.22 22.93
CA ARG A 29 -30.93 13.14 22.69
C ARG A 29 -29.66 12.42 22.28
N PHE A 30 -29.25 11.39 23.03
CA PHE A 30 -28.04 10.62 22.71
C PHE A 30 -28.10 10.02 21.29
N THR A 31 -29.27 9.55 20.87
CA THR A 31 -29.48 8.97 19.54
C THR A 31 -29.16 9.97 18.42
N THR A 32 -29.45 11.27 18.60
CA THR A 32 -29.14 12.32 17.61
C THR A 32 -27.64 12.51 17.36
N PHE A 33 -26.79 12.11 18.32
CA PHE A 33 -25.33 12.18 18.21
C PHE A 33 -24.69 10.81 18.00
N SER A 34 -25.42 9.71 18.16
CA SER A 34 -24.88 8.36 18.22
C SER A 34 -24.14 7.91 16.95
N SER A 35 -24.44 8.49 15.78
CA SER A 35 -23.72 8.23 14.52
C SER A 35 -22.43 9.04 14.38
N LYS A 36 -22.24 10.11 15.17
CA LYS A 36 -21.06 10.99 15.13
C LYS A 36 -19.95 10.48 16.05
N PRO A 37 -18.70 10.94 15.86
CA PRO A 37 -17.66 10.75 16.86
C PRO A 37 -18.07 11.37 18.20
N LEU A 38 -17.80 10.64 19.28
CA LEU A 38 -18.04 11.05 20.66
C LEU A 38 -16.70 11.27 21.36
N PHE A 39 -16.68 12.15 22.35
CA PHE A 39 -15.47 12.55 23.05
C PHE A 39 -15.68 12.59 24.56
N THR A 40 -14.64 12.20 25.29
CA THR A 40 -14.54 12.33 26.74
C THR A 40 -14.06 13.73 27.12
N THR A 41 -14.47 14.20 28.28
CA THR A 41 -14.01 15.46 28.88
C THR A 41 -13.45 15.22 30.28
N ASP A 42 -12.75 16.22 30.83
CA ASP A 42 -12.30 16.25 32.22
C ASP A 42 -13.38 16.75 33.20
N SER A 43 -14.65 16.67 32.81
CA SER A 43 -15.77 17.09 33.66
C SER A 43 -15.81 16.29 34.96
N ASP A 44 -15.81 16.99 36.09
CA ASP A 44 -15.94 16.40 37.43
C ASP A 44 -17.16 17.00 38.15
N GLY A 45 -17.68 16.30 39.16
CA GLY A 45 -18.81 16.76 39.98
C GLY A 45 -20.17 16.79 39.25
N VAL A 46 -20.29 16.21 38.05
CA VAL A 46 -21.52 16.24 37.24
C VAL A 46 -22.72 15.62 38.01
N PHE A 47 -22.52 14.51 38.71
CA PHE A 47 -23.61 13.88 39.48
C PHE A 47 -23.97 14.66 40.76
N ASP A 48 -23.01 15.37 41.35
CA ASP A 48 -23.30 16.18 42.53
C ASP A 48 -24.10 17.42 42.13
N ALA A 49 -23.80 18.03 40.97
CA ALA A 49 -24.64 19.07 40.36
C ALA A 49 -26.05 18.57 40.00
N PHE A 50 -26.19 17.32 39.57
CA PHE A 50 -27.51 16.70 39.41
C PHE A 50 -28.28 16.68 40.73
N LEU A 51 -27.66 16.23 41.83
CA LEU A 51 -28.33 16.19 43.13
C LEU A 51 -28.65 17.58 43.69
N GLU A 52 -27.75 18.55 43.53
CA GLU A 52 -27.94 19.91 44.02
C GLU A 52 -29.05 20.65 43.28
N GLY A 53 -29.23 20.38 41.99
CA GLY A 53 -30.29 20.95 41.17
C GLY A 53 -31.70 20.40 41.46
N LEU A 54 -31.83 19.33 42.25
CA LEU A 54 -33.11 18.77 42.68
C LEU A 54 -33.65 19.47 43.93
N PRO A 55 -34.99 19.49 44.13
CA PRO A 55 -35.61 19.90 45.39
C PRO A 55 -35.00 19.14 46.58
N HIS A 56 -34.81 19.83 47.71
CA HIS A 56 -34.05 19.32 48.86
C HIS A 56 -34.60 17.98 49.39
N GLU A 57 -35.92 17.86 49.46
CA GLU A 57 -36.66 16.66 49.87
C GLU A 57 -36.48 15.45 48.93
N ALA A 58 -36.17 15.67 47.66
CA ALA A 58 -36.02 14.62 46.65
C ALA A 58 -34.59 14.06 46.56
N ARG A 59 -33.58 14.81 47.02
CA ARG A 59 -32.15 14.46 46.81
C ARG A 59 -31.80 13.06 47.30
N GLN A 60 -32.31 12.68 48.48
CA GLN A 60 -32.06 11.36 49.07
C GLN A 60 -32.67 10.22 48.24
N HIS A 61 -33.77 10.47 47.51
CA HIS A 61 -34.39 9.48 46.61
C HIS A 61 -33.49 9.18 45.41
N TYR A 62 -32.76 10.20 44.92
CA TYR A 62 -31.98 10.14 43.68
C TYR A 62 -30.49 9.79 43.88
N THR A 63 -30.06 9.34 45.06
CA THR A 63 -28.67 8.92 45.34
C THR A 63 -28.32 7.52 44.80
N CYS A 64 -28.91 7.10 43.68
CA CYS A 64 -28.74 5.76 43.13
C CYS A 64 -27.30 5.52 42.66
N LYS A 65 -26.70 4.39 43.06
CA LYS A 65 -25.35 3.99 42.63
C LYS A 65 -25.26 3.74 41.12
N CYS A 66 -26.29 3.17 40.51
CA CYS A 66 -26.32 2.90 39.07
C CYS A 66 -26.33 4.21 38.27
N CYS A 67 -27.19 5.17 38.62
CA CYS A 67 -27.23 6.50 37.99
C CYS A 67 -25.94 7.29 38.25
N ARG A 68 -25.38 7.25 39.47
CA ARG A 68 -24.08 7.88 39.77
C ARG A 68 -22.96 7.34 38.87
N ASN A 69 -22.89 6.02 38.70
CA ASN A 69 -21.89 5.40 37.85
C ASN A 69 -22.09 5.79 36.37
N PHE A 70 -23.34 5.81 35.88
CA PHE A 70 -23.65 6.28 34.53
C PHE A 70 -23.19 7.73 34.31
N VAL A 71 -23.59 8.65 35.19
CA VAL A 71 -23.25 10.08 35.06
C VAL A 71 -21.74 10.30 35.16
N ASN A 72 -21.05 9.65 36.09
CA ASN A 72 -19.61 9.80 36.25
C ASN A 72 -18.81 9.25 35.06
N ARG A 73 -19.28 8.17 34.41
CA ARG A 73 -18.57 7.56 33.27
C ARG A 73 -18.93 8.20 31.92
N PHE A 74 -20.19 8.58 31.74
CA PHE A 74 -20.75 8.92 30.42
C PHE A 74 -21.45 10.29 30.40
N GLY A 75 -21.72 10.89 31.56
CA GLY A 75 -22.36 12.21 31.65
C GLY A 75 -21.50 13.34 31.11
N GLY A 76 -20.17 13.16 31.07
CA GLY A 76 -19.21 14.11 30.50
C GLY A 76 -19.02 14.01 28.99
N LEU A 77 -19.76 13.14 28.30
CA LEU A 77 -19.56 12.93 26.86
C LEU A 77 -20.07 14.12 26.04
N VAL A 78 -19.29 14.46 25.01
CA VAL A 78 -19.61 15.53 24.06
C VAL A 78 -19.47 15.06 22.63
N SER A 79 -20.14 15.77 21.71
CA SER A 79 -19.85 15.75 20.29
C SER A 79 -19.25 17.10 19.90
N ILE A 80 -18.37 17.11 18.89
CA ILE A 80 -17.69 18.31 18.39
C ILE A 80 -18.26 18.65 17.01
N SER A 81 -18.56 19.92 16.73
CA SER A 81 -18.95 20.37 15.38
C SER A 81 -17.74 20.55 14.46
N GLU A 82 -17.98 20.82 13.18
CA GLU A 82 -16.91 21.10 12.22
C GLU A 82 -16.08 22.34 12.58
N ASP A 83 -16.69 23.30 13.28
CA ASP A 83 -16.08 24.55 13.75
C ASP A 83 -15.41 24.41 15.14
N GLY A 84 -15.47 23.23 15.77
CA GLY A 84 -14.84 22.96 17.06
C GLY A 84 -15.68 23.28 18.30
N GLU A 85 -16.95 23.64 18.13
CA GLU A 85 -17.90 23.83 19.23
C GLU A 85 -18.32 22.47 19.82
N ILE A 86 -18.47 22.42 21.15
CA ILE A 86 -18.88 21.19 21.85
C ILE A 86 -20.36 21.20 22.21
N TYR A 87 -20.98 20.03 22.12
CA TYR A 87 -22.37 19.81 22.50
C TYR A 87 -22.44 18.63 23.48
N SER A 88 -23.12 18.83 24.61
CA SER A 88 -23.45 17.72 25.51
C SER A 88 -24.37 16.74 24.80
N VAL A 89 -24.00 15.46 24.80
CA VAL A 89 -24.79 14.41 24.13
C VAL A 89 -25.91 13.87 25.01
N MET A 90 -25.90 14.19 26.31
CA MET A 90 -26.88 13.69 27.29
C MET A 90 -27.84 14.77 27.79
N TRP A 91 -27.37 16.02 27.92
CA TRP A 91 -28.07 17.04 28.72
C TRP A 91 -28.66 18.16 27.86
N ASP A 92 -29.99 18.33 27.95
CA ASP A 92 -30.76 19.39 27.28
C ASP A 92 -32.02 19.78 28.06
N GLU A 93 -32.09 21.04 28.44
CA GLU A 93 -33.19 21.65 29.17
C GLU A 93 -34.49 21.73 28.35
N SER A 94 -34.41 21.76 27.01
CA SER A 94 -35.55 22.12 26.14
C SER A 94 -36.70 21.11 26.18
N ASN A 95 -36.39 19.82 26.35
CA ASN A 95 -37.35 18.71 26.37
C ASN A 95 -37.35 17.97 27.71
N THR A 96 -36.67 18.50 28.74
CA THR A 96 -36.55 17.86 30.05
C THR A 96 -37.77 18.18 30.92
N PRO A 97 -38.33 17.23 31.69
CA PRO A 97 -39.43 17.52 32.63
C PRO A 97 -39.05 18.63 33.61
N GLU A 98 -40.00 19.50 33.95
CA GLU A 98 -39.78 20.71 34.78
C GLU A 98 -38.98 20.41 36.06
N PHE A 99 -39.28 19.29 36.71
CA PHE A 99 -38.61 18.81 37.91
C PHE A 99 -37.08 18.67 37.77
N PHE A 100 -36.58 18.30 36.60
CA PHE A 100 -35.16 18.03 36.35
C PHE A 100 -34.43 19.17 35.63
N ILE A 101 -35.12 20.22 35.16
CA ILE A 101 -34.52 21.29 34.33
C ILE A 101 -33.31 21.94 35.00
N ASN A 102 -33.40 22.29 36.28
CA ASN A 102 -32.29 22.92 37.01
C ASN A 102 -31.07 22.00 37.11
N SER A 103 -31.31 20.71 37.36
CA SER A 103 -30.27 19.69 37.43
C SER A 103 -29.58 19.48 36.07
N VAL A 104 -30.37 19.37 35.00
CA VAL A 104 -29.87 19.20 33.63
C VAL A 104 -29.08 20.41 33.17
N ASN A 105 -29.57 21.63 33.43
CA ASN A 105 -28.84 22.85 33.09
C ASN A 105 -27.49 22.91 33.83
N ALA A 106 -27.48 22.65 35.15
CA ALA A 106 -26.24 22.61 35.93
C ALA A 106 -25.23 21.60 35.39
N MET A 107 -25.67 20.36 35.09
CA MET A 107 -24.82 19.34 34.46
C MET A 107 -24.29 19.79 33.09
N LYS A 108 -25.18 20.31 32.21
CA LYS A 108 -24.82 20.81 30.89
C LYS A 108 -23.74 21.90 30.96
N GLN A 109 -23.86 22.84 31.90
CA GLN A 109 -22.88 23.91 32.07
C GLN A 109 -21.50 23.39 32.50
N ILE A 110 -21.43 22.37 33.36
CA ILE A 110 -20.16 21.74 33.73
C ILE A 110 -19.51 21.11 32.50
N VAL A 111 -20.27 20.30 31.76
CA VAL A 111 -19.78 19.59 30.58
C VAL A 111 -19.29 20.55 29.50
N LEU A 112 -20.04 21.61 29.20
CA LEU A 112 -19.68 22.60 28.17
C LEU A 112 -18.50 23.52 28.56
N LYS A 113 -18.11 23.55 29.84
CA LYS A 113 -16.91 24.26 30.31
C LYS A 113 -15.69 23.35 30.46
N SER A 114 -15.87 22.04 30.30
CA SER A 114 -14.82 21.05 30.48
C SER A 114 -13.98 20.90 29.20
N ARG A 115 -12.73 20.52 29.37
CA ARG A 115 -11.79 20.29 28.26
C ARG A 115 -11.97 18.90 27.70
N VAL A 116 -11.91 18.77 26.37
CA VAL A 116 -11.91 17.47 25.69
C VAL A 116 -10.59 16.74 25.96
N THR A 117 -10.68 15.50 26.45
CA THR A 117 -9.53 14.68 26.86
C THR A 117 -9.22 13.50 25.95
N GLY A 118 -10.13 13.17 25.03
CA GLY A 118 -9.90 12.14 24.04
C GLY A 118 -11.16 11.62 23.37
N VAL A 119 -10.98 10.87 22.28
CA VAL A 119 -12.05 10.15 21.58
C VAL A 119 -12.68 9.14 22.54
N PHE A 120 -14.00 8.97 22.50
CA PHE A 120 -14.69 7.94 23.28
C PHE A 120 -14.79 6.65 22.47
N VAL A 121 -14.37 5.54 23.06
CA VAL A 121 -14.39 4.19 22.47
C VAL A 121 -14.90 3.23 23.53
N SER A 122 -15.91 2.43 23.21
CA SER A 122 -16.52 1.48 24.14
C SER A 122 -16.78 0.14 23.46
N SER A 123 -16.45 -0.95 24.14
CA SER A 123 -16.90 -2.31 23.79
C SER A 123 -18.26 -2.66 24.40
N GLU A 124 -18.79 -1.82 25.30
CA GLU A 124 -20.12 -1.98 25.89
C GLU A 124 -21.18 -1.35 24.99
N ARG A 125 -22.17 -2.13 24.54
CA ARG A 125 -23.30 -1.59 23.76
C ARG A 125 -24.25 -0.74 24.60
N ASN A 126 -24.57 -1.21 25.81
CA ASN A 126 -25.41 -0.47 26.75
C ASN A 126 -24.49 0.29 27.71
N LEU A 127 -24.52 1.62 27.64
CA LEU A 127 -23.78 2.49 28.55
C LEU A 127 -24.64 2.72 29.80
N GLY A 128 -24.23 2.13 30.92
CA GLY A 128 -24.98 2.13 32.18
C GLY A 128 -25.72 0.81 32.43
N GLN A 129 -26.63 0.81 33.41
CA GLN A 129 -27.41 -0.36 33.80
C GLN A 129 -28.91 -0.08 33.65
N PRO A 130 -29.52 -0.36 32.49
CA PRO A 130 -30.89 0.09 32.19
C PRO A 130 -31.92 -0.31 33.24
N HIS A 131 -31.83 -1.54 33.75
CA HIS A 131 -32.75 -2.07 34.75
C HIS A 131 -31.97 -2.80 35.85
N SER A 132 -32.23 -2.44 37.12
CA SER A 132 -31.62 -3.09 38.28
C SER A 132 -32.48 -2.88 39.52
N ASN A 133 -32.62 -3.93 40.35
CA ASN A 133 -33.45 -3.93 41.56
C ASN A 133 -34.92 -3.51 41.32
N GLY A 134 -35.50 -3.90 40.17
CA GLY A 134 -36.89 -3.61 39.83
C GLY A 134 -37.16 -2.14 39.47
N ARG A 135 -36.12 -1.35 39.17
CA ARG A 135 -36.22 0.05 38.76
C ARG A 135 -35.36 0.33 37.53
N ASP A 136 -35.80 1.30 36.74
CA ASP A 136 -35.05 1.77 35.58
C ASP A 136 -34.05 2.85 35.99
N HIS A 137 -32.85 2.82 35.39
CA HIS A 137 -31.77 3.77 35.66
C HIS A 137 -31.33 4.48 34.39
N MET A 138 -30.65 5.61 34.57
CA MET A 138 -30.05 6.34 33.45
C MET A 138 -29.12 5.41 32.66
N SER A 139 -29.38 5.31 31.37
CA SER A 139 -28.62 4.49 30.44
C SER A 139 -28.90 4.92 29.01
N VAL A 140 -27.96 4.65 28.12
CA VAL A 140 -28.13 4.83 26.67
C VAL A 140 -27.56 3.63 25.93
N THR A 141 -27.94 3.48 24.66
CA THR A 141 -27.52 2.35 23.82
C THR A 141 -26.74 2.86 22.62
N LEU A 142 -25.53 2.34 22.43
CA LEU A 142 -24.73 2.59 21.23
C LEU A 142 -25.31 1.82 20.03
N PRO A 143 -25.28 2.41 18.82
CA PRO A 143 -25.46 1.70 17.57
C PRO A 143 -24.44 0.57 17.44
N ALA A 144 -24.81 -0.52 16.76
CA ALA A 144 -23.98 -1.72 16.68
C ALA A 144 -22.61 -1.45 16.04
N GLU A 145 -22.59 -0.58 15.04
CA GLU A 145 -21.42 -0.10 14.30
C GLU A 145 -20.48 0.79 15.12
N LYS A 146 -20.95 1.33 16.26
CA LYS A 146 -20.13 2.14 17.18
C LYS A 146 -19.57 1.35 18.36
N VAL A 147 -19.99 0.09 18.52
CA VAL A 147 -19.40 -0.80 19.52
C VAL A 147 -18.04 -1.23 19.01
N TYR A 148 -16.99 -0.91 19.76
CA TYR A 148 -15.63 -1.27 19.40
C TYR A 148 -15.45 -2.80 19.45
N GLN A 149 -15.12 -3.36 18.29
CA GLN A 149 -14.89 -4.78 18.10
C GLN A 149 -13.51 -4.97 17.46
N SER A 150 -12.52 -5.38 18.26
CA SER A 150 -11.19 -5.72 17.77
C SER A 150 -10.74 -7.04 18.39
N ARG A 151 -10.14 -7.91 17.58
CA ARG A 151 -9.52 -9.16 18.04
C ARG A 151 -8.10 -8.96 18.57
N LEU A 152 -7.49 -7.81 18.23
CA LEU A 152 -6.10 -7.52 18.58
C LEU A 152 -5.98 -6.62 19.80
N LYS A 153 -6.85 -5.60 19.88
CA LYS A 153 -6.75 -4.52 20.86
C LYS A 153 -8.03 -4.43 21.69
N THR A 154 -7.87 -4.01 22.93
CA THR A 154 -8.99 -3.63 23.79
C THR A 154 -9.39 -2.18 23.51
N ALA A 155 -10.63 -1.79 23.86
CA ALA A 155 -11.08 -0.40 23.76
C ALA A 155 -10.14 0.57 24.51
N GLY A 156 -9.56 0.14 25.64
CA GLY A 156 -8.56 0.93 26.38
C GLY A 156 -7.26 1.16 25.62
N GLN A 157 -6.78 0.17 24.86
CA GLN A 157 -5.60 0.32 24.00
C GLN A 157 -5.88 1.25 22.82
N GLU A 158 -7.04 1.13 22.18
CA GLU A 158 -7.47 2.06 21.13
C GLU A 158 -7.53 3.51 21.64
N LEU A 159 -8.11 3.73 22.83
CA LEU A 159 -8.14 5.04 23.48
C LEU A 159 -6.74 5.61 23.69
N ALA A 160 -5.78 4.79 24.12
CA ALA A 160 -4.41 5.21 24.33
C ALA A 160 -3.71 5.59 23.02
N GLU A 161 -3.94 4.82 21.95
CA GLU A 161 -3.43 5.14 20.61
C GLU A 161 -4.02 6.44 20.07
N LYS A 162 -5.33 6.67 20.23
CA LYS A 162 -5.95 7.94 19.83
C LYS A 162 -5.39 9.13 20.60
N LYS A 163 -5.01 8.96 21.87
CA LYS A 163 -4.31 10.00 22.63
C LYS A 163 -2.91 10.28 22.11
N GLU A 164 -2.19 9.24 21.73
CA GLU A 164 -0.86 9.38 21.13
C GLU A 164 -0.94 10.02 19.73
N ASP A 165 -1.92 9.63 18.91
CA ASP A 165 -2.21 10.25 17.61
C ASP A 165 -2.43 11.76 17.75
N PHE A 166 -3.22 12.18 18.74
CA PHE A 166 -3.44 13.60 19.03
C PHE A 166 -2.14 14.31 19.38
N ARG A 167 -1.28 13.70 20.20
CA ARG A 167 0.01 14.26 20.58
C ARG A 167 0.93 14.41 19.36
N ILE A 168 1.03 13.38 18.52
CA ILE A 168 1.87 13.38 17.32
C ILE A 168 1.37 14.39 16.29
N LEU A 169 0.05 14.44 16.04
CA LEU A 169 -0.54 15.37 15.09
C LEU A 169 -0.36 16.83 15.54
N THR A 170 -0.58 17.11 16.83
CA THR A 170 -0.36 18.44 17.40
C THR A 170 1.10 18.88 17.27
N ALA A 171 2.05 17.96 17.51
CA ALA A 171 3.47 18.24 17.32
C ALA A 171 3.77 18.54 15.84
N GLY A 172 3.23 17.74 14.90
CA GLY A 172 3.39 17.96 13.47
C GLY A 172 2.84 19.31 12.98
N LEU A 173 1.66 19.71 13.45
CA LEU A 173 1.06 21.02 13.15
C LEU A 173 1.88 22.20 13.68
N THR A 174 2.67 21.98 14.74
CA THR A 174 3.52 23.02 15.33
C THR A 174 4.88 23.07 14.63
N GLU A 175 5.41 21.92 14.24
CA GLU A 175 6.74 21.79 13.62
C GLU A 175 6.74 22.23 12.16
N TYR A 176 5.68 21.90 11.40
CA TYR A 176 5.61 22.20 9.97
C TYR A 176 4.70 23.39 9.69
N PRO A 177 5.22 24.48 9.08
CA PRO A 177 4.41 25.67 8.80
C PRO A 177 3.45 25.45 7.63
N PRO A 178 2.29 26.15 7.59
CA PRO A 178 1.29 26.00 6.52
C PRO A 178 1.88 26.14 5.11
N GLU A 179 2.82 27.08 4.92
CA GLU A 179 3.45 27.35 3.63
C GLU A 179 4.26 26.15 3.11
N ALA A 180 4.94 25.42 4.01
CA ALA A 180 5.66 24.20 3.64
C ALA A 180 4.69 23.07 3.27
N VAL A 181 3.55 22.99 3.95
CA VAL A 181 2.49 22.01 3.64
C VAL A 181 1.85 22.32 2.28
N ASP A 182 1.57 23.59 1.98
CA ASP A 182 1.04 24.02 0.68
C ASP A 182 2.01 23.73 -0.47
N GLN A 183 3.31 23.98 -0.25
CA GLN A 183 4.35 23.62 -1.20
C GLN A 183 4.44 22.10 -1.41
N ALA A 184 4.35 21.30 -0.34
CA ALA A 184 4.34 19.84 -0.44
C ALA A 184 3.13 19.33 -1.24
N VAL A 185 1.93 19.85 -0.99
CA VAL A 185 0.74 19.49 -1.77
C VAL A 185 0.93 19.85 -3.24
N THR A 186 1.43 21.05 -3.54
CA THR A 186 1.69 21.50 -4.91
C THR A 186 2.67 20.57 -5.65
N LEU A 187 3.78 20.20 -4.99
CA LEU A 187 4.76 19.27 -5.56
C LEU A 187 4.15 17.89 -5.82
N LEU A 188 3.34 17.37 -4.90
CA LEU A 188 2.71 16.06 -5.04
C LEU A 188 1.61 16.04 -6.11
N GLU A 189 0.82 17.11 -6.23
CA GLU A 189 -0.22 17.25 -7.25
C GLU A 189 0.34 17.45 -8.65
N SER A 190 1.54 18.04 -8.77
CA SER A 190 2.21 18.20 -10.07
C SER A 190 2.66 16.87 -10.72
N GLU A 191 2.48 15.73 -10.03
CA GLU A 191 2.95 14.39 -10.43
C GLU A 191 4.47 14.34 -10.76
N SER A 192 5.24 15.36 -10.34
CA SER A 192 6.68 15.47 -10.59
C SER A 192 7.54 14.62 -9.66
N LEU A 193 6.95 14.14 -8.56
CA LEU A 193 7.58 13.24 -7.59
C LEU A 193 7.11 11.79 -7.82
N TYR A 194 8.05 10.86 -7.81
CA TYR A 194 7.79 9.44 -8.01
C TYR A 194 6.80 8.87 -6.98
N ARG A 195 5.67 8.28 -7.42
CA ARG A 195 4.60 7.72 -6.55
C ARG A 195 4.03 8.76 -5.57
N SER A 196 3.85 10.01 -6.01
CA SER A 196 3.30 11.09 -5.17
C SER A 196 1.88 10.81 -4.66
N ASP A 197 1.09 10.04 -5.41
CA ASP A 197 -0.27 9.58 -5.09
C ASP A 197 -0.36 8.88 -3.72
N LYS A 198 0.69 8.16 -3.33
CA LYS A 198 0.76 7.38 -2.09
C LYS A 198 0.67 8.22 -0.82
N ILE A 199 1.14 9.48 -0.87
CA ILE A 199 1.21 10.35 0.31
C ILE A 199 0.40 11.65 0.17
N LEU A 200 -0.10 11.95 -1.03
CA LEU A 200 -0.91 13.14 -1.30
C LEU A 200 -2.10 13.26 -0.34
N GLY A 201 -2.75 12.14 0.00
CA GLY A 201 -3.85 12.12 0.96
C GLY A 201 -3.46 12.66 2.35
N VAL A 202 -2.25 12.31 2.82
CA VAL A 202 -1.75 12.78 4.13
C VAL A 202 -1.42 14.27 4.09
N ALA A 203 -0.80 14.73 2.99
CA ALA A 203 -0.48 16.14 2.79
C ALA A 203 -1.76 17.00 2.75
N LYS A 204 -2.78 16.57 2.00
CA LYS A 204 -4.09 17.25 1.94
C LYS A 204 -4.81 17.25 3.29
N PHE A 205 -4.78 16.14 4.01
CA PHE A 205 -5.33 16.08 5.37
C PHE A 205 -4.68 17.13 6.29
N LEU A 206 -3.35 17.24 6.26
CA LEU A 206 -2.62 18.22 7.06
C LEU A 206 -2.91 19.66 6.61
N GLN A 207 -2.97 19.90 5.31
CA GLN A 207 -3.32 21.20 4.71
C GLN A 207 -4.69 21.69 5.18
N VAL A 208 -5.72 20.84 5.06
CA VAL A 208 -7.08 21.16 5.51
C VAL A 208 -7.09 21.51 7.00
N LEU A 209 -6.33 20.78 7.81
CA LEU A 209 -6.25 21.02 9.25
C LEU A 209 -5.57 22.35 9.60
N HIS A 210 -4.47 22.71 8.90
CA HIS A 210 -3.87 24.04 9.03
C HIS A 210 -4.85 25.15 8.67
N SER A 211 -5.57 25.02 7.55
CA SER A 211 -6.57 26.01 7.11
C SER A 211 -7.68 26.21 8.16
N LYS A 212 -8.15 25.13 8.80
CA LYS A 212 -9.11 25.24 9.91
C LYS A 212 -8.53 25.97 11.11
N HIS A 213 -7.23 25.86 11.39
CA HIS A 213 -6.58 26.55 12.51
C HIS A 213 -6.31 28.04 12.25
N GLN A 214 -6.04 28.44 11.00
CA GLN A 214 -5.52 29.78 10.65
C GLN A 214 -6.31 30.97 11.23
N ASN A 215 -7.63 30.85 11.36
CA ASN A 215 -8.49 31.95 11.82
C ASN A 215 -9.02 31.78 13.25
N ILE A 216 -8.63 30.72 13.95
CA ILE A 216 -9.18 30.39 15.27
C ILE A 216 -8.19 30.83 16.34
N ARG A 217 -8.55 31.86 17.11
CA ARG A 217 -7.72 32.37 18.21
C ARG A 217 -7.79 31.50 19.46
N ASN A 218 -8.97 30.93 19.75
CA ASN A 218 -9.21 30.11 20.94
C ASN A 218 -8.48 28.76 20.82
N SER A 219 -7.53 28.51 21.73
CA SER A 219 -6.77 27.26 21.75
C SER A 219 -7.65 26.03 22.00
N GLN A 220 -8.71 26.16 22.79
CA GLN A 220 -9.63 25.06 23.08
C GLN A 220 -10.38 24.62 21.82
N ILE A 221 -10.81 25.58 21.00
CA ILE A 221 -11.49 25.26 19.73
C ILE A 221 -10.52 24.56 18.76
N ARG A 222 -9.26 25.01 18.67
CA ARG A 222 -8.23 24.32 17.87
C ARG A 222 -7.98 22.89 18.35
N GLU A 223 -7.90 22.69 19.66
CA GLU A 223 -7.77 21.34 20.24
C GLU A 223 -8.97 20.47 19.92
N ASN A 224 -10.20 20.99 20.01
CA ASN A 224 -11.41 20.25 19.67
C ASN A 224 -11.41 19.84 18.18
N ILE A 225 -11.01 20.74 17.27
CA ILE A 225 -10.86 20.44 15.85
C ILE A 225 -9.80 19.36 15.62
N THR A 226 -8.69 19.43 16.35
CA THR A 226 -7.62 18.41 16.26
C THR A 226 -8.13 17.05 16.76
N TRP A 227 -8.89 17.00 17.86
CA TRP A 227 -9.54 15.77 18.31
C TRP A 227 -10.52 15.21 17.29
N MET A 228 -11.32 16.07 16.64
CA MET A 228 -12.20 15.66 15.56
C MET A 228 -11.43 15.08 14.37
N ALA A 229 -10.30 15.69 14.01
CA ALA A 229 -9.42 15.17 12.97
C ALA A 229 -8.87 13.79 13.35
N VAL A 230 -8.41 13.58 14.58
CA VAL A 230 -7.91 12.28 15.07
C VAL A 230 -8.98 11.19 15.08
N ALA A 231 -10.22 11.56 15.41
CA ALA A 231 -11.35 10.63 15.42
C ALA A 231 -11.73 10.13 14.02
N THR A 232 -11.48 10.94 12.98
CA THR A 232 -11.89 10.67 11.59
C THR A 232 -10.71 10.38 10.65
N ALA A 233 -9.47 10.52 11.13
CA ALA A 233 -8.26 10.30 10.35
C ALA A 233 -8.12 8.83 9.87
N PRO A 234 -7.78 8.61 8.60
CA PRO A 234 -7.36 7.30 8.11
C PRO A 234 -6.10 6.79 8.83
N SER A 235 -5.91 5.48 8.87
CA SER A 235 -4.80 4.86 9.61
C SER A 235 -3.42 5.33 9.13
N GLY A 236 -2.67 5.97 10.03
CA GLY A 236 -1.34 6.49 9.76
C GLY A 236 -1.28 7.98 9.47
N PHE A 237 -2.41 8.66 9.24
CA PHE A 237 -2.42 10.08 8.82
C PHE A 237 -1.98 11.04 9.94
N CYS A 238 -2.16 10.65 11.21
CA CYS A 238 -1.68 11.43 12.36
C CYS A 238 -0.14 11.38 12.52
N HIS A 239 0.53 10.39 11.92
CA HIS A 239 1.96 10.13 12.10
C HIS A 239 2.86 10.96 11.16
N VAL A 240 2.60 12.27 11.09
CA VAL A 240 3.20 13.19 10.12
C VAL A 240 4.72 13.04 10.06
N LYS A 241 5.42 13.30 11.17
CA LYS A 241 6.88 13.31 11.25
C LYS A 241 7.54 11.98 10.92
N SER A 242 6.99 10.88 11.44
CA SER A 242 7.57 9.53 11.26
C SER A 242 7.23 8.88 9.92
N SER A 243 6.42 9.54 9.09
CA SER A 243 6.01 9.05 7.78
C SER A 243 6.77 9.76 6.66
N MET A 244 6.56 9.32 5.42
CA MET A 244 7.26 9.91 4.27
C MET A 244 6.88 11.37 4.04
N ILE A 245 5.67 11.81 4.40
CA ILE A 245 5.31 13.23 4.31
C ILE A 245 6.19 14.09 5.25
N GLY A 246 6.56 13.58 6.42
CA GLY A 246 7.49 14.26 7.33
C GLY A 246 8.85 14.49 6.70
N THR A 247 9.42 13.49 6.00
CA THR A 247 10.69 13.68 5.27
C THR A 247 10.55 14.73 4.16
N LEU A 248 9.46 14.72 3.39
CA LEU A 248 9.25 15.71 2.34
C LEU A 248 9.14 17.12 2.94
N LEU A 249 8.41 17.27 4.05
CA LEU A 249 8.28 18.54 4.76
C LEU A 249 9.62 18.99 5.35
N ASP A 250 10.41 18.10 5.94
CA ASP A 250 11.76 18.39 6.42
C ASP A 250 12.64 18.92 5.28
N ASP A 251 12.63 18.26 4.12
CA ASP A 251 13.44 18.65 2.97
C ASP A 251 13.00 20.02 2.40
N ILE A 252 11.69 20.33 2.42
CA ILE A 252 11.14 21.65 2.04
C ILE A 252 11.54 22.72 3.05
N VAL A 253 11.37 22.46 4.35
CA VAL A 253 11.70 23.41 5.43
C VAL A 253 13.20 23.70 5.46
N ASN A 254 14.04 22.72 5.13
CA ASN A 254 15.49 22.88 5.00
C ASN A 254 15.91 23.62 3.71
N GLY A 255 14.96 23.99 2.85
CA GLY A 255 15.23 24.76 1.63
C GLY A 255 16.02 24.00 0.57
N LEU A 256 15.90 22.66 0.51
CA LEU A 256 16.60 21.87 -0.49
C LEU A 256 16.10 22.18 -1.92
N SER A 257 16.97 22.01 -2.91
CA SER A 257 16.59 22.15 -4.32
C SER A 257 15.59 21.08 -4.74
N PHE A 258 14.75 21.37 -5.74
CA PHE A 258 13.80 20.41 -6.28
C PHE A 258 14.48 19.09 -6.70
N ASP A 259 15.64 19.15 -7.36
CA ASP A 259 16.37 17.95 -7.79
C ASP A 259 16.80 17.10 -6.59
N SER A 260 17.23 17.72 -5.49
CA SER A 260 17.60 17.03 -4.26
C SER A 260 16.40 16.38 -3.58
N ILE A 261 15.27 17.11 -3.51
CA ILE A 261 14.00 16.62 -2.98
C ILE A 261 13.54 15.42 -3.80
N SER A 262 13.46 15.56 -5.13
CA SER A 262 13.02 14.50 -6.05
C SER A 262 13.86 13.23 -5.91
N ARG A 263 15.19 13.37 -5.85
CA ARG A 263 16.12 12.25 -5.66
C ARG A 263 15.91 11.52 -4.33
N ARG A 264 15.92 12.25 -3.21
CA ARG A 264 15.72 11.68 -1.86
C ARG A 264 14.34 11.07 -1.69
N PHE A 265 13.33 11.71 -2.28
CA PHE A 265 11.96 11.21 -2.29
C PHE A 265 11.87 9.87 -3.03
N ALA A 266 12.42 9.80 -4.25
CA ALA A 266 12.46 8.57 -5.04
C ALA A 266 13.25 7.44 -4.34
N GLU A 267 14.35 7.76 -3.67
CA GLU A 267 15.15 6.80 -2.88
C GLU A 267 14.29 6.11 -1.79
N LYS A 268 13.57 6.90 -1.00
CA LYS A 268 12.72 6.39 0.08
C LYS A 268 11.42 5.75 -0.41
N MET A 269 10.89 6.21 -1.54
CA MET A 269 9.66 5.68 -2.15
C MET A 269 9.90 4.49 -3.09
N SER A 270 11.17 4.12 -3.31
CA SER A 270 11.53 2.96 -4.13
C SER A 270 10.87 1.68 -3.58
N PRO A 271 10.42 0.75 -4.44
CA PRO A 271 9.78 -0.49 -4.00
C PRO A 271 10.65 -1.39 -3.10
N SER A 272 11.97 -1.17 -3.11
CA SER A 272 12.95 -1.87 -2.26
C SER A 272 13.05 -1.29 -0.84
N ASN A 273 12.66 -0.02 -0.64
CA ASN A 273 12.77 0.67 0.64
C ASN A 273 11.41 0.98 1.27
N TYR A 274 10.42 1.37 0.47
CA TYR A 274 9.13 1.79 0.97
C TYR A 274 8.37 0.64 1.64
N MET A 275 8.11 0.79 2.94
CA MET A 275 7.47 -0.20 3.81
C MET A 275 8.17 -1.56 3.96
N ARG A 276 9.34 -1.77 3.32
CA ARG A 276 10.12 -3.01 3.35
C ARG A 276 10.96 -3.18 4.62
N ALA A 277 11.13 -4.42 5.05
CA ALA A 277 12.03 -4.82 6.12
C ALA A 277 13.47 -4.94 5.61
N GLN A 278 14.36 -4.13 6.18
CA GLN A 278 15.80 -4.14 5.83
C GLN A 278 16.58 -5.28 6.51
N VAL A 279 15.97 -5.96 7.51
CA VAL A 279 16.60 -7.02 8.30
C VAL A 279 15.58 -8.11 8.56
N ALA A 280 16.03 -9.37 8.53
CA ALA A 280 15.24 -10.54 8.87
C ALA A 280 14.58 -10.43 10.27
N PRO A 281 13.40 -11.03 10.48
CA PRO A 281 12.71 -11.00 11.78
C PRO A 281 13.48 -11.76 12.86
N SER A 282 13.46 -11.24 14.09
CA SER A 282 13.99 -11.97 15.26
C SER A 282 13.03 -13.08 15.72
N GLN A 283 13.49 -14.03 16.53
CA GLN A 283 12.64 -15.09 17.10
C GLN A 283 11.41 -14.53 17.83
N GLY A 284 11.58 -13.46 18.62
CA GLY A 284 10.46 -12.80 19.28
C GLY A 284 9.45 -12.18 18.30
N ASN A 285 9.90 -11.67 17.14
CA ASN A 285 8.99 -11.17 16.10
C ASN A 285 8.22 -12.30 15.42
N ILE A 286 8.79 -13.50 15.30
CA ILE A 286 8.10 -14.67 14.75
C ILE A 286 7.00 -15.12 15.71
N GLU A 287 7.31 -15.30 17.00
CA GLU A 287 6.32 -15.69 18.02
C GLU A 287 5.17 -14.68 18.15
N GLN A 288 5.48 -13.38 18.05
CA GLN A 288 4.48 -12.34 18.05
C GLN A 288 3.58 -12.42 16.80
N ALA A 289 4.17 -12.66 15.63
CA ALA A 289 3.43 -12.82 14.39
C ALA A 289 2.49 -14.02 14.43
N GLU A 290 2.92 -15.16 14.96
CA GLU A 290 2.08 -16.34 15.15
C GLU A 290 0.86 -16.04 16.02
N LYS A 291 1.04 -15.33 17.14
CA LYS A 291 -0.07 -14.91 18.01
C LYS A 291 -1.06 -14.00 17.30
N ILE A 292 -0.58 -13.06 16.48
CA ILE A 292 -1.45 -12.14 15.73
C ILE A 292 -2.21 -12.90 14.63
N VAL A 293 -1.52 -13.76 13.88
CA VAL A 293 -2.13 -14.61 12.85
C VAL A 293 -3.21 -15.51 13.45
N GLN A 294 -2.95 -16.12 14.61
CA GLN A 294 -3.92 -16.95 15.33
C GLN A 294 -5.13 -16.14 15.81
N LYS A 295 -4.91 -14.98 16.43
CA LYS A 295 -6.01 -14.12 16.92
C LYS A 295 -6.91 -13.62 15.79
N LEU A 296 -6.32 -13.29 14.64
CA LEU A 296 -7.08 -12.84 13.47
C LEU A 296 -7.74 -14.01 12.73
N GLY A 297 -7.17 -15.21 12.81
CA GLY A 297 -7.63 -16.39 12.07
C GLY A 297 -7.25 -16.34 10.58
N ILE A 298 -6.11 -15.73 10.26
CA ILE A 298 -5.68 -15.44 8.88
C ILE A 298 -4.62 -16.41 8.34
N ALA A 299 -4.39 -17.54 9.01
CA ALA A 299 -3.34 -18.49 8.61
C ALA A 299 -3.53 -18.97 7.16
N ASN A 300 -4.75 -19.36 6.80
CA ASN A 300 -5.09 -19.80 5.44
C ASN A 300 -5.06 -18.65 4.42
N SER A 301 -5.17 -17.40 4.87
CA SER A 301 -5.11 -16.21 4.00
C SER A 301 -3.71 -15.96 3.44
N LEU A 302 -2.67 -16.50 4.10
CA LEU A 302 -1.28 -16.30 3.70
C LEU A 302 -0.85 -17.21 2.54
N GLN A 303 -1.51 -18.35 2.35
CA GLN A 303 -1.24 -19.25 1.24
C GLN A 303 -1.83 -18.68 -0.03
N ARG A 304 -1.02 -18.62 -1.10
CA ARG A 304 -1.37 -17.94 -2.34
C ARG A 304 -1.24 -18.89 -3.52
N ARG A 305 -2.15 -18.74 -4.47
CA ARG A 305 -2.14 -19.44 -5.74
C ARG A 305 -2.32 -18.48 -6.91
N TYR A 306 -1.92 -18.92 -8.10
CA TYR A 306 -2.25 -18.21 -9.34
C TYR A 306 -3.77 -18.15 -9.53
N ALA A 307 -4.25 -16.98 -9.98
CA ALA A 307 -5.65 -16.78 -10.32
C ALA A 307 -5.96 -17.31 -11.73
N THR A 308 -7.23 -17.65 -11.94
CA THR A 308 -7.76 -17.91 -13.28
C THR A 308 -8.58 -16.72 -13.77
N ILE A 309 -8.66 -16.55 -15.09
CA ILE A 309 -9.38 -15.45 -15.72
C ILE A 309 -10.90 -15.48 -15.45
N GLU A 310 -11.45 -16.65 -15.14
CA GLU A 310 -12.85 -16.83 -14.74
C GLU A 310 -13.14 -16.21 -13.36
N GLU A 311 -12.12 -16.08 -12.51
CA GLU A 311 -12.25 -15.50 -11.17
C GLU A 311 -12.12 -13.97 -11.17
N VAL A 312 -11.74 -13.36 -12.30
CA VAL A 312 -11.65 -11.90 -12.44
C VAL A 312 -13.06 -11.30 -12.49
N PRO A 313 -13.48 -10.53 -11.47
CA PRO A 313 -14.87 -10.09 -11.33
C PRO A 313 -15.25 -9.02 -12.37
N GLU A 314 -14.29 -8.17 -12.74
CA GLU A 314 -14.49 -7.06 -13.66
C GLU A 314 -13.50 -7.14 -14.82
N THR A 315 -14.00 -7.23 -16.05
CA THR A 315 -13.19 -7.11 -17.26
C THR A 315 -13.64 -5.92 -18.09
N ILE A 316 -12.69 -5.07 -18.48
CA ILE A 316 -12.88 -3.97 -19.42
C ILE A 316 -13.20 -4.53 -20.81
N TRP A 317 -12.58 -5.66 -21.17
CA TRP A 317 -12.84 -6.38 -22.40
C TRP A 317 -12.56 -7.88 -22.20
N LYS A 318 -13.29 -8.74 -22.91
CA LYS A 318 -13.10 -10.19 -22.90
C LYS A 318 -13.22 -10.74 -24.31
N SER A 319 -12.35 -11.68 -24.68
CA SER A 319 -12.40 -12.30 -26.00
C SER A 319 -13.69 -13.11 -26.17
N LYS A 320 -14.29 -13.06 -27.36
CA LYS A 320 -15.54 -13.77 -27.68
C LYS A 320 -15.37 -15.29 -27.94
N GLY A 321 -14.16 -15.84 -27.81
CA GLY A 321 -13.88 -17.28 -28.02
C GLY A 321 -13.84 -18.07 -26.71
N SER A 322 -14.55 -19.20 -26.63
CA SER A 322 -14.61 -20.08 -25.45
C SER A 322 -13.25 -20.62 -25.02
N PHE A 323 -13.00 -20.59 -23.71
CA PHE A 323 -11.88 -21.26 -23.04
C PHE A 323 -12.08 -22.78 -23.13
N VAL A 324 -11.36 -23.44 -24.02
CA VAL A 324 -11.30 -24.91 -24.02
C VAL A 324 -10.12 -25.33 -23.16
N ASN A 325 -10.42 -25.73 -21.92
CA ASN A 325 -9.50 -26.53 -21.10
C ASN A 325 -9.17 -27.81 -21.89
N LYS A 326 -8.00 -27.86 -22.52
CA LYS A 326 -7.44 -29.14 -22.98
C LYS A 326 -6.97 -29.91 -21.75
N GLY A 327 -7.90 -30.63 -21.13
CA GLY A 327 -7.59 -31.69 -20.19
C GLY A 327 -6.59 -32.66 -20.81
N VAL A 328 -5.61 -33.06 -20.02
CA VAL A 328 -4.57 -34.03 -20.38
C VAL A 328 -5.23 -35.33 -20.84
N VAL A 329 -5.15 -35.61 -22.14
CA VAL A 329 -5.41 -36.95 -22.69
C VAL A 329 -4.06 -37.54 -23.08
N LYS A 330 -3.65 -38.59 -22.35
CA LYS A 330 -2.53 -39.45 -22.73
C LYS A 330 -2.96 -40.44 -23.83
N ALA A 331 -1.98 -40.77 -24.68
CA ALA A 331 -1.92 -41.77 -25.75
C ALA A 331 -2.51 -41.31 -27.11
N GLY A 332 -1.87 -41.54 -28.26
CA GLY A 332 -0.63 -42.24 -28.57
C GLY A 332 -0.39 -42.24 -30.09
N GLY A 333 0.86 -42.40 -30.51
CA GLY A 333 1.22 -42.60 -31.92
C GLY A 333 2.73 -42.48 -32.15
N ILE A 334 3.35 -43.53 -32.70
CA ILE A 334 4.80 -43.74 -32.88
C ILE A 334 5.47 -42.75 -33.88
N PHE A 335 4.71 -41.81 -34.45
CA PHE A 335 5.21 -40.79 -35.39
C PHE A 335 4.97 -39.34 -34.94
N GLY A 336 4.73 -39.09 -33.65
CA GLY A 336 4.50 -37.73 -33.10
C GLY A 336 5.69 -36.76 -33.21
N ASN A 337 6.85 -37.21 -33.67
CA ASN A 337 8.09 -36.42 -33.78
C ASN A 337 8.43 -35.98 -35.22
N ILE A 338 7.49 -36.05 -36.17
CA ILE A 338 7.70 -35.58 -37.54
C ILE A 338 6.89 -34.29 -37.75
N THR A 339 7.57 -33.15 -37.78
CA THR A 339 6.98 -31.84 -38.09
C THR A 339 6.65 -31.76 -39.59
N PRO A 340 5.38 -31.61 -40.01
CA PRO A 340 5.06 -31.41 -41.42
C PRO A 340 5.54 -30.02 -41.89
N LYS A 341 6.06 -29.96 -43.10
CA LYS A 341 6.50 -28.73 -43.77
C LYS A 341 5.32 -27.74 -43.89
N GLU A 342 5.46 -26.54 -43.35
CA GLU A 342 4.44 -25.50 -43.46
C GLU A 342 4.12 -25.17 -44.92
N LYS A 343 2.82 -25.14 -45.25
CA LYS A 343 2.35 -24.60 -46.52
C LYS A 343 2.44 -23.08 -46.44
N THR A 344 3.34 -22.52 -47.25
CA THR A 344 3.42 -21.10 -47.57
C THR A 344 2.09 -20.63 -48.18
N ASN A 345 1.27 -19.95 -47.39
CA ASN A 345 0.25 -19.05 -47.92
C ASN A 345 0.87 -17.66 -48.06
N THR A 346 1.09 -17.28 -49.30
CA THR A 346 1.50 -15.94 -49.73
C THR A 346 0.45 -14.91 -49.31
N VAL A 347 0.76 -14.10 -48.29
CA VAL A 347 0.18 -12.77 -48.11
C VAL A 347 1.33 -11.78 -47.99
N SER A 348 1.32 -10.83 -48.90
CA SER A 348 2.23 -9.72 -49.13
C SER A 348 2.93 -9.13 -47.89
N ASN A 349 4.27 -9.14 -47.95
CA ASN A 349 5.16 -8.28 -47.18
C ASN A 349 4.89 -6.79 -47.49
N ARG A 350 4.18 -6.10 -46.60
CA ARG A 350 4.33 -4.65 -46.35
C ARG A 350 4.45 -4.50 -44.83
N GLY A 351 5.52 -3.83 -44.40
CA GLY A 351 6.05 -3.88 -43.04
C GLY A 351 5.04 -3.60 -41.91
N ASP A 352 5.28 -4.29 -40.79
CA ASP A 352 4.60 -4.18 -39.49
C ASP A 352 4.81 -2.82 -38.81
N LEU A 353 4.52 -1.72 -39.51
CA LEU A 353 4.48 -0.39 -38.93
C LEU A 353 3.08 -0.13 -38.35
N PRO A 354 2.96 0.43 -37.13
CA PRO A 354 1.67 0.78 -36.56
C PRO A 354 0.89 1.69 -37.51
N SER A 355 -0.31 1.27 -37.89
CA SER A 355 -1.21 2.06 -38.75
C SER A 355 -1.81 3.27 -38.05
N ALA A 356 -1.73 3.32 -36.72
CA ALA A 356 -2.17 4.43 -35.87
C ALA A 356 -1.44 4.43 -34.52
N VAL A 357 -1.18 5.62 -33.99
CA VAL A 357 -0.74 5.85 -32.59
C VAL A 357 -1.89 6.53 -31.85
N MET A 358 -2.21 6.07 -30.65
CA MET A 358 -3.25 6.66 -29.81
C MET A 358 -3.03 6.32 -28.34
N THR A 359 -3.73 7.03 -27.47
CA THR A 359 -3.66 6.81 -26.03
C THR A 359 -4.60 5.68 -25.61
N TRP A 360 -4.35 5.10 -24.43
CA TRP A 360 -5.19 4.03 -23.87
C TRP A 360 -6.65 4.46 -23.78
N ASP A 361 -6.90 5.69 -23.32
CA ASP A 361 -8.24 6.23 -23.15
C ASP A 361 -9.00 6.33 -24.48
N LYS A 362 -8.29 6.75 -25.54
CA LYS A 362 -8.83 6.78 -26.91
C LYS A 362 -9.05 5.38 -27.46
N PHE A 363 -8.11 4.46 -27.27
CA PHE A 363 -8.23 3.07 -27.70
C PHE A 363 -9.45 2.38 -27.08
N ARG A 364 -9.61 2.52 -25.75
CA ARG A 364 -10.74 1.99 -24.99
C ARG A 364 -12.09 2.52 -25.47
N LYS A 365 -12.18 3.82 -25.79
CA LYS A 365 -13.45 4.45 -26.20
C LYS A 365 -13.80 4.20 -27.67
N THR A 366 -12.81 4.09 -28.56
CA THR A 366 -13.03 4.13 -30.02
C THR A 366 -12.73 2.85 -30.79
N VAL A 367 -11.85 1.99 -30.26
CA VAL A 367 -11.39 0.77 -30.95
C VAL A 367 -11.88 -0.48 -30.25
N MET A 368 -11.72 -0.55 -28.93
CA MET A 368 -12.02 -1.72 -28.13
C MET A 368 -13.50 -2.17 -28.18
N PRO A 369 -14.51 -1.29 -28.24
CA PRO A 369 -15.92 -1.72 -28.26
C PRO A 369 -16.30 -2.53 -29.50
N SER A 370 -15.59 -2.35 -30.62
CA SER A 370 -15.78 -3.10 -31.87
C SER A 370 -14.73 -4.19 -32.09
N ALA A 371 -13.83 -4.43 -31.13
CA ALA A 371 -12.80 -5.45 -31.24
C ALA A 371 -13.36 -6.86 -31.01
N GLU A 372 -13.16 -7.75 -31.97
CA GLU A 372 -13.51 -9.18 -31.88
C GLU A 372 -12.34 -10.00 -31.33
N SER A 373 -11.11 -9.65 -31.73
CA SER A 373 -9.89 -10.19 -31.15
C SER A 373 -8.84 -9.09 -30.98
N ILE A 374 -8.03 -9.24 -29.94
CA ILE A 374 -6.87 -8.40 -29.64
C ILE A 374 -5.70 -9.34 -29.42
N GLU A 375 -4.58 -9.08 -30.08
CA GLU A 375 -3.28 -9.70 -29.82
C GLU A 375 -2.33 -8.61 -29.34
N ALA A 376 -1.58 -8.84 -28.27
CA ALA A 376 -0.57 -7.91 -27.77
C ALA A 376 0.82 -8.39 -28.19
N LYS A 377 1.64 -7.48 -28.72
CA LYS A 377 3.05 -7.76 -28.98
C LYS A 377 3.82 -7.67 -27.67
N ILE A 378 4.57 -8.72 -27.37
CA ILE A 378 5.44 -8.77 -26.19
C ILE A 378 6.78 -8.16 -26.58
N ASP A 379 7.02 -6.91 -26.22
CA ASP A 379 8.28 -6.21 -26.54
C ASP A 379 9.23 -6.11 -25.35
N ASN A 380 8.70 -6.19 -24.14
CA ASN A 380 9.43 -6.05 -22.89
C ASN A 380 8.99 -7.12 -21.87
N PRO A 381 9.86 -8.10 -21.54
CA PRO A 381 9.54 -9.16 -20.57
C PRO A 381 9.29 -8.63 -19.15
N ASN A 382 9.75 -7.43 -18.80
CA ASN A 382 9.52 -6.85 -17.47
C ASN A 382 8.07 -6.41 -17.24
N ARG A 383 7.29 -6.34 -18.32
CA ARG A 383 5.84 -6.09 -18.24
C ARG A 383 5.05 -7.34 -17.89
N PHE A 384 5.66 -8.52 -17.94
CA PHE A 384 4.97 -9.73 -17.52
C PHE A 384 4.47 -9.58 -16.09
N MET A 385 3.24 -10.02 -15.86
CA MET A 385 2.57 -9.91 -14.59
C MET A 385 1.66 -11.12 -14.37
N ALA A 386 1.42 -11.47 -13.11
CA ALA A 386 0.42 -12.47 -12.76
C ALA A 386 -0.51 -11.94 -11.66
N LEU A 387 -1.78 -12.31 -11.78
CA LEU A 387 -2.75 -12.19 -10.70
C LEU A 387 -2.66 -13.41 -9.79
N VAL A 388 -2.70 -13.17 -8.49
CA VAL A 388 -2.66 -14.21 -7.45
C VAL A 388 -3.76 -13.98 -6.44
N THR A 389 -4.30 -15.05 -5.89
CA THR A 389 -5.39 -15.02 -4.91
C THR A 389 -5.12 -15.98 -3.76
N ALA A 390 -5.97 -15.99 -2.74
CA ALA A 390 -5.83 -16.91 -1.61
C ALA A 390 -6.06 -18.35 -2.10
N SER A 391 -5.27 -19.29 -1.60
CA SER A 391 -5.48 -20.72 -1.92
C SER A 391 -6.83 -21.22 -1.40
N ASP A 392 -7.25 -20.72 -0.23
CA ASP A 392 -8.55 -20.98 0.40
C ASP A 392 -9.50 -19.80 0.15
N ASP A 393 -10.61 -20.05 -0.54
CA ASP A 393 -11.62 -19.03 -0.89
C ASP A 393 -12.48 -18.60 0.30
N THR A 394 -12.47 -19.37 1.39
CA THR A 394 -13.14 -19.04 2.65
C THR A 394 -12.25 -18.23 3.59
N ALA A 395 -10.97 -18.05 3.25
CA ALA A 395 -10.01 -17.37 4.10
C ALA A 395 -10.36 -15.88 4.28
N PRO A 396 -10.18 -15.32 5.49
CA PRO A 396 -10.41 -13.90 5.72
C PRO A 396 -9.49 -13.02 4.86
N ASN A 397 -10.00 -11.92 4.32
CA ASN A 397 -9.21 -11.03 3.48
C ASN A 397 -8.17 -10.22 4.30
N ILE A 398 -6.92 -10.19 3.82
CA ILE A 398 -5.76 -9.51 4.41
C ILE A 398 -5.34 -8.22 3.68
N LEU A 399 -5.94 -7.93 2.52
CA LEU A 399 -5.59 -6.80 1.65
C LEU A 399 -6.39 -5.53 2.00
N GLN A 400 -5.90 -4.38 1.57
CA GLN A 400 -6.53 -3.08 1.83
C GLN A 400 -7.83 -2.84 1.06
N TRP A 401 -8.08 -3.62 0.01
CA TRP A 401 -9.32 -3.62 -0.78
C TRP A 401 -10.21 -4.80 -0.41
N ASP A 402 -11.42 -4.85 -0.94
CA ASP A 402 -12.50 -5.78 -0.56
C ASP A 402 -12.33 -7.23 -1.05
N ASN A 403 -11.46 -7.46 -2.02
CA ASN A 403 -11.20 -8.77 -2.62
C ASN A 403 -9.83 -9.36 -2.23
N ALA A 404 -9.68 -10.68 -2.41
CA ALA A 404 -8.48 -11.42 -2.03
C ALA A 404 -7.36 -11.40 -3.08
N PHE A 405 -7.51 -10.69 -4.21
CA PHE A 405 -6.57 -10.74 -5.33
C PHE A 405 -5.46 -9.71 -5.16
N SER A 406 -4.23 -10.10 -5.44
CA SER A 406 -3.06 -9.23 -5.57
C SER A 406 -2.36 -9.50 -6.90
N TRP A 407 -1.33 -8.72 -7.21
CA TRP A 407 -0.56 -8.90 -8.43
C TRP A 407 0.92 -8.66 -8.18
N TYR A 408 1.74 -9.13 -9.10
CA TYR A 408 3.16 -8.79 -9.17
C TYR A 408 3.61 -8.65 -10.62
N TYR A 409 4.73 -7.96 -10.83
CA TYR A 409 5.44 -7.90 -12.09
C TYR A 409 6.68 -8.81 -12.07
N HIS A 410 7.04 -9.40 -13.21
CA HIS A 410 8.22 -10.23 -13.38
C HIS A 410 9.51 -9.46 -13.08
N GLY A 411 9.62 -8.25 -13.63
CA GLY A 411 10.82 -7.41 -13.61
C GLY A 411 10.96 -6.54 -12.37
N GLY A 412 10.83 -7.08 -11.16
CA GLY A 412 11.14 -6.34 -9.92
C GLY A 412 12.62 -5.89 -9.78
N ILE A 413 13.42 -5.97 -10.85
CA ILE A 413 14.87 -5.69 -10.91
C ILE A 413 15.16 -4.65 -12.00
N ASP A 414 14.61 -4.80 -13.21
CA ASP A 414 14.84 -3.90 -14.37
C ASP A 414 14.45 -2.44 -14.07
N GLY A 415 13.26 -2.23 -13.50
CA GLY A 415 12.80 -0.89 -13.16
C GLY A 415 13.73 -0.14 -12.20
N GLU A 416 14.43 -0.87 -11.33
CA GLU A 416 15.34 -0.28 -10.36
C GLU A 416 16.74 -0.05 -10.94
N ILE A 417 17.28 -1.00 -11.71
CA ILE A 417 18.58 -0.84 -12.39
C ILE A 417 18.49 0.31 -13.38
N LYS A 418 17.47 0.32 -14.24
CA LYS A 418 17.24 1.41 -15.19
C LYS A 418 17.16 2.75 -14.49
N ARG A 419 16.34 2.84 -13.43
CA ARG A 419 16.18 4.07 -12.65
C ARG A 419 17.51 4.54 -12.08
N ARG A 420 18.31 3.65 -11.47
CA ARG A 420 19.61 4.03 -10.89
C ARG A 420 20.61 4.46 -11.95
N VAL A 421 20.71 3.73 -13.06
CA VAL A 421 21.58 4.09 -14.19
C VAL A 421 21.21 5.48 -14.73
N GLU A 422 19.94 5.71 -15.05
CA GLU A 422 19.47 7.00 -15.56
C GLU A 422 19.64 8.14 -14.52
N SER A 423 19.37 7.88 -13.23
CA SER A 423 19.53 8.87 -12.15
C SER A 423 21.00 9.21 -11.86
N ALA A 424 21.91 8.28 -12.10
CA ALA A 424 23.35 8.47 -11.99
C ALA A 424 23.96 9.16 -13.23
N GLY A 425 23.15 9.41 -14.26
CA GLY A 425 23.57 10.04 -15.52
C GLY A 425 24.20 9.07 -16.54
N GLY A 426 24.11 7.75 -16.33
CA GLY A 426 24.60 6.75 -17.28
C GLY A 426 23.57 6.35 -18.33
N GLN A 427 24.04 5.60 -19.34
CA GLN A 427 23.25 5.28 -20.52
C GLN A 427 22.65 3.87 -20.43
N TYR A 428 21.35 3.79 -20.14
CA TYR A 428 20.63 2.51 -20.07
C TYR A 428 20.19 1.98 -21.45
N LYS A 429 19.76 2.86 -22.38
CA LYS A 429 19.19 2.48 -23.68
C LYS A 429 20.22 2.51 -24.83
N ASN A 430 19.89 1.86 -25.95
CA ASN A 430 20.67 1.86 -27.20
C ASN A 430 22.06 1.20 -27.07
N ASN A 431 22.13 0.11 -26.31
CA ASN A 431 23.37 -0.64 -26.07
C ASN A 431 23.34 -1.98 -26.82
N GLU A 432 24.47 -2.36 -27.43
CA GLU A 432 24.68 -3.71 -27.95
C GLU A 432 24.96 -4.69 -26.81
N ILE A 433 25.78 -4.25 -25.84
CA ILE A 433 26.06 -4.96 -24.59
C ILE A 433 25.96 -3.94 -23.45
N ARG A 434 25.25 -4.24 -22.38
CA ARG A 434 25.26 -3.47 -21.14
C ARG A 434 25.28 -4.43 -19.97
N CYS A 435 26.12 -4.18 -18.99
CA CYS A 435 26.13 -4.90 -17.73
C CYS A 435 26.03 -3.88 -16.61
N SER A 436 25.00 -3.98 -15.77
CA SER A 436 24.81 -3.09 -14.62
C SER A 436 24.76 -3.88 -13.33
N LEU A 437 25.45 -3.39 -12.32
CA LEU A 437 25.53 -3.95 -10.97
C LEU A 437 24.80 -3.00 -10.01
N ILE A 438 23.96 -3.54 -9.14
CA ILE A 438 23.34 -2.80 -8.03
C ILE A 438 23.48 -3.55 -6.72
N TRP A 439 23.61 -2.82 -5.62
CA TRP A 439 23.60 -3.34 -4.25
C TRP A 439 23.03 -2.30 -3.30
N GLU A 440 22.88 -2.66 -2.02
CA GLU A 440 22.57 -1.71 -0.95
C GLU A 440 23.73 -1.61 0.02
N GLY A 441 23.92 -0.42 0.60
CA GLY A 441 24.98 -0.12 1.55
C GLY A 441 26.18 0.57 0.93
N TYR A 442 27.11 0.95 1.79
CA TYR A 442 28.28 1.77 1.43
C TYR A 442 29.49 0.97 0.97
N THR A 443 29.38 -0.37 0.94
CA THR A 443 30.43 -1.27 0.45
C THR A 443 30.82 -0.89 -0.98
N ASP A 444 32.11 -0.96 -1.25
CA ASP A 444 32.72 -0.61 -2.55
C ASP A 444 32.76 -1.86 -3.43
N LEU A 445 31.63 -2.15 -4.10
CA LEU A 445 31.57 -3.23 -5.08
C LEU A 445 31.85 -2.67 -6.47
N ASP A 446 32.85 -3.22 -7.13
CA ASP A 446 33.19 -2.88 -8.51
C ASP A 446 32.66 -3.94 -9.48
N LEU A 447 32.18 -3.47 -10.63
CA LEU A 447 31.89 -4.26 -11.81
C LEU A 447 33.09 -4.21 -12.76
N HIS A 448 33.61 -5.38 -13.09
CA HIS A 448 34.77 -5.53 -13.96
C HIS A 448 34.38 -6.26 -15.25
N CYS A 449 35.05 -5.93 -16.36
CA CYS A 449 34.92 -6.65 -17.61
C CYS A 449 36.29 -6.94 -18.25
N VAL A 450 36.55 -8.19 -18.64
CA VAL A 450 37.64 -8.54 -19.57
C VAL A 450 37.07 -8.67 -20.97
N THR A 451 37.59 -7.88 -21.91
CA THR A 451 37.13 -7.83 -23.30
C THR A 451 37.76 -8.94 -24.16
N PRO A 452 37.26 -9.20 -25.39
CA PRO A 452 37.83 -10.19 -26.29
C PRO A 452 39.33 -10.03 -26.62
N ASN A 453 39.85 -8.81 -26.52
CA ASN A 453 41.27 -8.52 -26.79
C ASN A 453 42.15 -8.71 -25.54
N GLY A 454 41.57 -9.08 -24.40
CA GLY A 454 42.25 -9.17 -23.11
C GLY A 454 42.39 -7.83 -22.36
N GLU A 455 41.75 -6.76 -22.84
CA GLU A 455 41.69 -5.48 -22.14
C GLU A 455 40.77 -5.59 -20.92
N HIS A 456 41.06 -4.85 -19.86
CA HIS A 456 40.32 -4.91 -18.60
C HIS A 456 39.68 -3.56 -18.31
N ILE A 457 38.34 -3.54 -18.29
CA ILE A 457 37.55 -2.37 -17.91
C ILE A 457 37.24 -2.47 -16.41
N TYR A 458 37.62 -1.44 -15.65
CA TYR A 458 37.37 -1.30 -14.21
C TYR A 458 37.57 0.18 -13.78
N TYR A 459 37.40 0.49 -12.49
CA TYR A 459 37.49 1.87 -11.98
C TYR A 459 38.78 2.62 -12.40
N GLY A 460 39.91 1.91 -12.52
CA GLY A 460 41.22 2.48 -12.89
C GLY A 460 41.47 2.60 -14.39
N ASP A 461 40.70 1.89 -15.22
CA ASP A 461 40.77 1.96 -16.68
C ASP A 461 39.37 1.76 -17.27
N LYS A 462 38.64 2.88 -17.45
CA LYS A 462 37.20 2.87 -17.71
C LYS A 462 36.84 2.67 -19.18
N LEU A 463 37.77 2.87 -20.11
CA LEU A 463 37.49 2.88 -21.56
C LEU A 463 38.41 1.91 -22.29
N SER A 464 37.86 0.89 -22.95
CA SER A 464 38.65 -0.06 -23.74
C SER A 464 38.85 0.38 -25.19
N GLY A 465 39.91 -0.12 -25.84
CA GLY A 465 40.15 0.04 -27.29
C GLY A 465 39.12 -0.68 -28.17
N CYS A 466 38.19 -1.43 -27.58
CA CYS A 466 37.02 -1.99 -28.24
C CYS A 466 35.70 -1.27 -27.86
N ASN A 467 35.78 0.02 -27.52
CA ASN A 467 34.65 0.93 -27.28
C ASN A 467 33.73 0.55 -26.10
N GLY A 468 34.24 -0.28 -25.19
CA GLY A 468 33.58 -0.58 -23.92
C GLY A 468 33.84 0.53 -22.92
N TRP A 469 32.82 0.93 -22.17
CA TRP A 469 32.93 2.05 -21.25
C TRP A 469 32.22 1.76 -19.92
N LEU A 470 32.93 1.89 -18.80
CA LEU A 470 32.36 2.03 -17.46
C LEU A 470 31.89 3.48 -17.30
N ASP A 471 30.62 3.74 -17.61
CA ASP A 471 30.04 5.09 -17.61
C ASP A 471 29.55 5.52 -16.21
N ILE A 472 29.26 4.56 -15.34
CA ILE A 472 28.98 4.78 -13.92
C ILE A 472 29.84 3.86 -13.05
N ASP A 473 30.50 4.47 -12.08
CA ASP A 473 31.28 3.86 -11.02
C ASP A 473 30.84 4.56 -9.72
N MET A 474 30.33 3.80 -8.77
CA MET A 474 29.76 4.32 -7.53
C MET A 474 30.41 3.70 -6.32
N ASN A 475 30.56 4.54 -5.28
CA ASN A 475 31.24 4.22 -4.01
C ASN A 475 32.77 4.09 -4.08
N GLY A 476 33.36 4.29 -5.27
CA GLY A 476 34.79 4.48 -5.43
C GLY A 476 35.35 5.62 -4.56
N GLY A 477 36.47 5.34 -3.89
CA GLY A 477 37.20 6.32 -3.07
C GLY A 477 36.41 6.84 -1.88
N GLY A 478 36.20 8.16 -1.82
CA GLY A 478 35.49 8.85 -0.72
C GLY A 478 33.98 8.99 -0.90
N HIS A 479 33.44 8.61 -2.07
CA HIS A 479 32.02 8.74 -2.39
C HIS A 479 31.18 7.75 -1.57
N ARG A 480 29.99 8.16 -1.11
CA ARG A 480 29.10 7.33 -0.28
C ARG A 480 27.65 7.48 -0.73
N GLU A 481 27.15 6.47 -1.40
CA GLU A 481 25.76 6.29 -1.84
C GLU A 481 25.25 4.97 -1.27
N TYR A 482 24.02 4.97 -0.73
CA TYR A 482 23.46 3.77 -0.09
C TYR A 482 22.81 2.84 -1.11
N SER A 483 22.29 3.39 -2.20
CA SER A 483 21.68 2.62 -3.29
C SER A 483 22.52 2.75 -4.58
N PRO A 484 23.77 2.29 -4.58
CA PRO A 484 24.71 2.46 -5.69
C PRO A 484 24.32 1.64 -6.93
N VAL A 485 24.94 2.03 -8.05
CA VAL A 485 24.91 1.34 -9.33
C VAL A 485 26.25 1.49 -10.03
N GLU A 486 26.69 0.44 -10.71
CA GLU A 486 27.75 0.53 -11.73
C GLU A 486 27.22 0.07 -13.08
N ASN A 487 27.80 0.59 -14.16
CA ASN A 487 27.34 0.28 -15.50
C ASN A 487 28.50 0.26 -16.51
N ILE A 488 28.70 -0.89 -17.16
CA ILE A 488 29.62 -1.06 -18.29
C ILE A 488 28.81 -1.30 -19.55
N ARG A 489 29.11 -0.59 -20.63
CA ARG A 489 28.34 -0.67 -21.88
C ARG A 489 29.15 -0.58 -23.17
N TRP A 490 28.53 -1.05 -24.24
CA TRP A 490 28.89 -0.87 -25.66
C TRP A 490 27.68 -0.33 -26.41
N SER A 491 27.85 0.75 -27.18
CA SER A 491 26.79 1.26 -28.06
C SER A 491 26.42 0.21 -29.11
N GLU A 492 25.22 0.33 -29.66
CA GLU A 492 24.79 -0.45 -30.81
C GLU A 492 25.83 -0.43 -31.95
N GLY A 493 26.32 -1.61 -32.35
CA GLY A 493 27.27 -1.80 -33.44
C GLY A 493 28.75 -1.71 -33.03
N GLU A 494 29.06 -1.35 -31.79
CA GLU A 494 30.43 -1.13 -31.31
C GLU A 494 31.06 -2.37 -30.65
N ALA A 495 30.27 -3.35 -30.21
CA ALA A 495 30.82 -4.52 -29.52
C ALA A 495 31.56 -5.44 -30.50
N ARG A 496 32.78 -5.86 -30.14
CA ARG A 496 33.56 -6.81 -30.95
C ARG A 496 33.11 -8.25 -30.70
N ASN A 497 33.22 -9.08 -31.72
CA ASN A 497 33.04 -10.53 -31.57
C ASN A 497 34.14 -11.13 -30.67
N GLY A 498 33.76 -12.07 -29.81
CA GLY A 498 34.68 -12.81 -28.95
C GLY A 498 34.17 -12.96 -27.52
N THR A 499 35.03 -13.44 -26.62
CA THR A 499 34.61 -13.76 -25.25
C THR A 499 34.68 -12.54 -24.34
N TYR A 500 33.57 -12.25 -23.65
CA TYR A 500 33.48 -11.27 -22.58
C TYR A 500 33.37 -12.00 -21.25
N ARG A 501 34.03 -11.46 -20.22
CA ARG A 501 33.94 -11.96 -18.84
C ARG A 501 33.65 -10.79 -17.92
N PHE A 502 32.44 -10.78 -17.35
CA PHE A 502 32.03 -9.87 -16.30
C PHE A 502 32.12 -10.54 -14.93
N TYR A 503 32.66 -9.81 -13.96
CA TYR A 503 32.77 -10.26 -12.58
C TYR A 503 32.61 -9.10 -11.61
N VAL A 504 32.14 -9.42 -10.40
CA VAL A 504 31.98 -8.45 -9.31
C VAL A 504 33.15 -8.62 -8.34
N HIS A 505 33.72 -7.50 -7.92
CA HIS A 505 34.83 -7.43 -6.97
C HIS A 505 34.42 -6.60 -5.75
N ASN A 506 34.65 -7.10 -4.53
CA ASN A 506 34.53 -6.27 -3.32
C ASN A 506 35.87 -5.63 -3.01
N TYR A 507 36.06 -4.37 -3.41
CA TYR A 507 37.31 -3.66 -3.20
C TYR A 507 37.48 -3.22 -1.76
N CYS A 508 36.41 -2.75 -1.12
CA CYS A 508 36.41 -2.29 0.26
C CYS A 508 35.05 -2.55 0.91
N GLU A 509 35.02 -3.57 1.74
CA GLU A 509 33.90 -3.92 2.60
C GLU A 509 33.71 -2.84 3.66
N ARG A 510 32.53 -2.22 3.65
CA ARG A 510 32.18 -1.13 4.57
C ARG A 510 30.91 -1.44 5.36
N GLY A 511 30.39 -2.66 5.24
CA GLY A 511 29.22 -3.20 5.92
C GLY A 511 29.57 -4.27 6.95
N LYS A 512 28.86 -5.40 6.89
CA LYS A 512 28.98 -6.52 7.86
C LYS A 512 29.76 -7.72 7.30
N GLY A 513 30.50 -7.57 6.21
CA GLY A 513 31.22 -8.67 5.56
C GLY A 513 30.37 -9.52 4.63
N SER A 514 29.15 -9.06 4.32
CA SER A 514 28.20 -9.75 3.45
C SER A 514 27.30 -8.73 2.78
N THR A 515 27.46 -8.55 1.47
CA THR A 515 26.73 -7.53 0.69
C THR A 515 25.97 -8.19 -0.45
N PRO A 516 24.63 -8.38 -0.35
CA PRO A 516 23.82 -8.86 -1.46
C PRO A 516 23.86 -7.92 -2.65
N PHE A 517 24.01 -8.46 -3.86
CA PHE A 517 24.05 -7.69 -5.09
C PHE A 517 23.27 -8.36 -6.21
N LYS A 518 22.88 -7.56 -7.20
CA LYS A 518 22.23 -8.02 -8.43
C LYS A 518 22.98 -7.46 -9.63
N VAL A 519 23.15 -8.29 -10.66
CA VAL A 519 23.74 -7.88 -11.93
C VAL A 519 22.78 -8.20 -13.05
N GLU A 520 22.64 -7.25 -13.96
CA GLU A 520 21.85 -7.38 -15.17
C GLU A 520 22.74 -7.20 -16.39
N LEU A 521 22.73 -8.18 -17.28
CA LEU A 521 23.43 -8.15 -18.54
C LEU A 521 22.41 -8.08 -19.68
N GLU A 522 22.47 -7.06 -20.51
CA GLU A 522 21.81 -6.95 -21.80
C GLU A 522 22.80 -7.28 -22.91
N VAL A 523 22.42 -8.16 -23.84
CA VAL A 523 23.15 -8.41 -25.09
C VAL A 523 22.17 -8.48 -26.24
N ASN A 524 22.32 -7.59 -27.23
CA ASN A 524 21.44 -7.46 -28.39
C ASN A 524 19.95 -7.38 -27.97
N GLY A 525 19.65 -6.60 -26.93
CA GLY A 525 18.31 -6.41 -26.38
C GLY A 525 17.76 -7.56 -25.52
N LYS A 526 18.51 -8.66 -25.35
CA LYS A 526 18.12 -9.77 -24.44
C LYS A 526 18.78 -9.59 -23.07
N ILE A 527 17.99 -9.74 -22.01
CA ILE A 527 18.42 -9.48 -20.63
C ILE A 527 18.65 -10.80 -19.86
N TYR A 528 19.73 -10.83 -19.10
CA TYR A 528 20.13 -11.90 -18.20
C TYR A 528 20.34 -11.30 -16.81
N SER A 529 19.97 -12.05 -15.77
CA SER A 529 20.13 -11.59 -14.38
C SER A 529 20.94 -12.57 -13.55
N TYR A 530 21.75 -12.03 -12.65
CA TYR A 530 22.53 -12.76 -11.66
C TYR A 530 22.28 -12.16 -10.27
N HIS A 531 22.12 -13.04 -9.27
CA HIS A 531 22.02 -12.64 -7.86
C HIS A 531 23.16 -13.27 -7.09
N GLY A 532 23.84 -12.48 -6.27
CA GLY A 532 24.96 -12.93 -5.46
C GLY A 532 24.99 -12.26 -4.10
N VAL A 533 25.89 -12.75 -3.25
CA VAL A 533 26.24 -12.12 -1.98
C VAL A 533 27.75 -12.01 -1.94
N ALA A 534 28.26 -10.78 -1.98
CA ALA A 534 29.69 -10.53 -1.89
C ALA A 534 30.18 -10.81 -0.47
N GLY A 535 31.29 -11.53 -0.35
CA GLY A 535 32.03 -11.68 0.91
C GLY A 535 32.80 -10.41 1.27
N GLY A 536 33.75 -10.50 2.21
CA GLY A 536 34.59 -9.35 2.62
C GLY A 536 35.60 -8.88 1.57
N ASP A 537 36.57 -8.08 2.01
CA ASP A 537 37.62 -7.48 1.16
C ASP A 537 38.30 -8.49 0.23
N GLY A 538 38.40 -8.13 -1.06
CA GLY A 538 39.05 -8.95 -2.10
C GLY A 538 38.18 -10.07 -2.67
N TYR A 539 36.90 -10.17 -2.27
CA TYR A 539 35.95 -11.11 -2.88
C TYR A 539 35.84 -10.88 -4.39
N GLN A 540 35.89 -11.96 -5.18
CA GLN A 540 35.65 -11.92 -6.63
C GLN A 540 34.72 -13.04 -7.06
N GLN A 541 33.77 -12.73 -7.93
CA GLN A 541 32.86 -13.72 -8.50
C GLN A 541 32.53 -13.41 -9.95
N ASP A 542 32.80 -14.38 -10.83
CA ASP A 542 32.35 -14.35 -12.21
C ASP A 542 30.82 -14.42 -12.26
N VAL A 543 30.20 -13.42 -12.88
CA VAL A 543 28.74 -13.33 -13.01
C VAL A 543 28.28 -13.73 -14.41
N PHE A 544 28.99 -13.29 -15.45
CA PHE A 544 28.68 -13.63 -16.84
C PHE A 544 29.94 -13.89 -17.65
N ILE A 545 30.02 -15.05 -18.29
CA ILE A 545 31.04 -15.37 -19.29
C ILE A 545 30.31 -15.82 -20.54
N PHE A 546 30.57 -15.16 -21.66
CA PHE A 546 29.90 -15.51 -22.91
C PHE A 546 30.72 -15.12 -24.13
N LYS A 547 30.45 -15.80 -25.25
CA LYS A 547 31.00 -15.44 -26.55
C LYS A 547 29.99 -14.59 -27.31
N HIS A 548 30.32 -13.32 -27.52
CA HIS A 548 29.55 -12.41 -28.37
C HIS A 548 29.82 -12.69 -29.84
N ILE A 549 28.75 -12.80 -30.61
CA ILE A 549 28.78 -12.84 -32.07
C ILE A 549 27.69 -11.88 -32.54
N LYS A 550 28.06 -10.88 -33.34
CA LYS A 550 27.12 -9.87 -33.86
C LYS A 550 25.89 -10.53 -34.49
N GLY A 551 24.71 -10.11 -34.05
CA GLY A 551 23.43 -10.62 -34.52
C GLY A 551 23.00 -11.98 -33.96
N GLN A 552 23.76 -12.57 -33.02
CA GLN A 552 23.37 -13.79 -32.31
C GLN A 552 23.14 -13.51 -30.82
N HIS A 553 22.25 -14.27 -30.20
CA HIS A 553 22.11 -14.25 -28.74
C HIS A 553 23.21 -15.10 -28.11
N PRO A 554 23.85 -14.62 -27.03
CA PRO A 554 24.94 -15.36 -26.40
C PRO A 554 24.41 -16.52 -25.55
N GLU A 555 25.14 -17.64 -25.59
CA GLU A 555 25.04 -18.67 -24.55
C GLU A 555 25.91 -18.24 -23.36
N ILE A 556 25.27 -18.09 -22.20
CA ILE A 556 25.96 -17.71 -20.96
C ILE A 556 26.53 -18.97 -20.31
N VAL A 557 27.83 -18.98 -20.07
CA VAL A 557 28.55 -20.06 -19.40
C VAL A 557 28.56 -19.79 -17.90
N ASN A 558 27.43 -20.01 -17.22
CA ASN A 558 27.36 -20.07 -15.75
C ASN A 558 26.02 -20.67 -15.25
N SER A 559 26.04 -21.49 -14.19
CA SER A 559 24.86 -22.24 -13.72
C SER A 559 23.86 -21.44 -12.87
N ASN A 560 24.22 -20.23 -12.42
CA ASN A 560 23.42 -19.38 -11.53
C ASN A 560 22.85 -18.12 -12.21
N SER A 561 22.99 -18.00 -13.54
CA SER A 561 22.38 -16.92 -14.31
C SER A 561 21.03 -17.35 -14.89
N TYR A 562 20.00 -16.50 -14.76
CA TYR A 562 18.68 -16.74 -15.34
C TYR A 562 18.48 -15.81 -16.55
N SER A 563 18.11 -16.37 -17.69
CA SER A 563 17.70 -15.63 -18.89
C SER A 563 16.24 -15.21 -18.75
N SER A 564 15.89 -13.98 -19.15
CA SER A 564 14.49 -13.50 -19.17
C SER A 564 13.56 -14.40 -19.98
N ASP A 565 14.12 -15.16 -20.93
CA ASP A 565 13.35 -15.98 -21.88
C ASP A 565 12.85 -17.31 -21.29
N ASP A 566 13.36 -17.75 -20.12
CA ASP A 566 13.04 -19.08 -19.56
C ASP A 566 12.11 -19.01 -18.33
N ALA A 567 11.84 -17.81 -17.80
CA ALA A 567 10.97 -17.64 -16.65
C ALA A 567 9.49 -17.59 -17.02
N TRP A 568 9.17 -17.34 -18.29
CA TRP A 568 7.81 -17.33 -18.81
C TRP A 568 7.74 -18.16 -20.07
N ASN A 569 6.64 -18.87 -20.28
CA ASN A 569 6.46 -19.70 -21.46
C ASN A 569 6.09 -18.92 -22.75
N VAL A 570 6.24 -17.59 -22.74
CA VAL A 570 5.88 -16.69 -23.85
C VAL A 570 7.13 -15.98 -24.35
N SER A 571 7.45 -16.15 -25.63
CA SER A 571 8.62 -15.53 -26.25
C SER A 571 8.43 -14.03 -26.51
N VAL A 572 9.47 -13.25 -26.28
CA VAL A 572 9.53 -11.82 -26.66
C VAL A 572 9.45 -11.68 -28.20
N ASN A 573 8.97 -10.53 -28.67
CA ASN A 573 8.65 -10.17 -30.05
C ASN A 573 7.51 -10.95 -30.72
N SER A 574 6.77 -11.77 -29.97
CA SER A 574 5.59 -12.46 -30.48
C SER A 574 4.30 -11.66 -30.24
N PHE A 575 3.31 -11.82 -31.13
CA PHE A 575 1.93 -11.42 -30.85
C PHE A 575 1.22 -12.56 -30.14
N VAL A 576 0.64 -12.26 -28.99
CA VAL A 576 -0.10 -13.24 -28.18
C VAL A 576 -1.53 -12.78 -28.02
N LYS A 577 -2.48 -13.69 -28.20
CA LYS A 577 -3.90 -13.40 -28.03
C LYS A 577 -4.18 -12.93 -26.61
N VAL A 578 -4.94 -11.84 -26.50
CA VAL A 578 -5.47 -11.33 -25.23
C VAL A 578 -6.80 -12.03 -24.97
N ASN A 579 -6.93 -12.67 -23.82
CA ASN A 579 -8.16 -13.34 -23.39
C ASN A 579 -9.07 -12.40 -22.59
N GLY A 580 -8.49 -11.42 -21.88
CA GLY A 580 -9.23 -10.38 -21.19
C GLY A 580 -8.35 -9.18 -20.84
N ILE A 581 -8.99 -8.05 -20.60
CA ILE A 581 -8.34 -6.83 -20.12
C ILE A 581 -9.06 -6.38 -18.85
N THR A 582 -8.31 -6.10 -17.78
CA THR A 582 -8.87 -5.69 -16.48
C THR A 582 -8.03 -4.60 -15.82
N ASN A 583 -8.62 -3.86 -14.88
CA ASN A 583 -7.86 -3.00 -13.96
C ASN A 583 -7.13 -3.87 -12.92
N SER A 584 -6.21 -3.29 -12.15
CA SER A 584 -5.65 -3.96 -10.98
C SER A 584 -6.70 -4.22 -9.89
N PRO A 585 -6.54 -5.29 -9.08
CA PRO A 585 -7.46 -5.68 -8.00
C PRO A 585 -7.91 -4.59 -7.03
N ASN A 586 -7.06 -3.60 -6.77
CA ASN A 586 -7.38 -2.46 -5.89
C ASN A 586 -8.44 -1.50 -6.48
N LEU A 587 -8.78 -1.65 -7.76
CA LEU A 587 -9.75 -0.81 -8.48
C LEU A 587 -11.03 -1.56 -8.88
N TRP A 588 -11.19 -2.82 -8.44
CA TRP A 588 -12.43 -3.59 -8.59
C TRP A 588 -13.43 -3.23 -7.49
N GLY A 589 -14.70 -3.50 -7.73
CA GLY A 589 -15.77 -3.29 -6.75
C GLY A 589 -16.18 -1.82 -6.62
N GLU A 590 -17.02 -1.56 -5.62
CA GLU A 590 -17.54 -0.22 -5.32
C GLU A 590 -16.52 0.61 -4.53
N GLU A 591 -15.79 -0.02 -3.60
CA GLU A 591 -14.82 0.64 -2.70
C GLU A 591 -13.39 0.61 -3.26
N LYS A 592 -13.13 1.47 -4.25
CA LYS A 592 -11.84 1.52 -4.94
C LYS A 592 -10.74 2.15 -4.09
N VAL A 593 -9.59 1.50 -4.04
CA VAL A 593 -8.39 1.94 -3.32
C VAL A 593 -7.39 2.54 -4.32
N THR A 594 -7.61 3.80 -4.69
CA THR A 594 -6.87 4.47 -5.79
C THR A 594 -5.43 4.85 -5.43
N HIS A 595 -5.12 5.09 -4.16
CA HIS A 595 -3.76 5.40 -3.70
C HIS A 595 -2.78 4.23 -3.82
N THR A 596 -3.23 3.04 -4.26
CA THR A 596 -2.32 1.90 -4.46
C THR A 596 -1.67 1.86 -5.84
N GLY A 597 -2.03 2.80 -6.73
CA GLY A 597 -1.56 2.85 -8.12
C GLY A 597 -2.64 2.36 -9.08
N HIS A 598 -2.55 2.80 -10.34
CA HIS A 598 -3.53 2.52 -11.38
C HIS A 598 -2.90 1.68 -12.48
N HIS A 599 -3.27 0.40 -12.55
CA HIS A 599 -2.72 -0.53 -13.55
C HIS A 599 -3.80 -1.13 -14.44
N ILE A 600 -3.42 -1.42 -15.68
CA ILE A 600 -4.22 -2.17 -16.65
C ILE A 600 -3.46 -3.43 -17.03
N PHE A 601 -4.15 -4.57 -16.99
CA PHE A 601 -3.60 -5.88 -17.28
C PHE A 601 -4.25 -6.46 -18.53
N PHE A 602 -3.43 -6.83 -19.51
CA PHE A 602 -3.81 -7.61 -20.67
C PHE A 602 -3.47 -9.07 -20.37
N LEU A 603 -4.48 -9.86 -20.04
CA LEU A 603 -4.34 -11.27 -19.69
C LEU A 603 -4.17 -12.08 -20.98
N LEU A 604 -3.03 -12.75 -21.11
CA LEU A 604 -2.57 -13.36 -22.35
C LEU A 604 -2.86 -14.86 -22.37
N ASP A 605 -3.17 -15.36 -23.57
CA ASP A 605 -3.45 -16.77 -23.78
C ASP A 605 -2.23 -17.64 -23.47
N GLY A 606 -2.43 -18.62 -22.58
CA GLY A 606 -1.40 -19.58 -22.18
C GLY A 606 -0.23 -19.00 -21.39
N CYS A 607 -0.22 -17.73 -21.00
CA CYS A 607 0.91 -17.09 -20.33
C CYS A 607 1.06 -17.56 -18.86
N LYS A 608 2.25 -18.09 -18.52
CA LYS A 608 2.56 -18.71 -17.22
C LYS A 608 3.97 -18.34 -16.74
N ASP A 609 4.10 -18.09 -15.43
CA ASP A 609 5.37 -17.89 -14.72
C ASP A 609 5.96 -19.25 -14.28
N LEU A 610 7.09 -19.64 -14.87
CA LEU A 610 7.80 -20.90 -14.62
C LEU A 610 8.78 -20.82 -13.44
N SER A 611 8.91 -19.66 -12.77
CA SER A 611 9.91 -19.42 -11.71
C SER A 611 9.42 -19.69 -10.27
N GLU A 612 8.34 -20.47 -10.10
CA GLU A 612 7.71 -20.81 -8.81
C GLU A 612 7.15 -19.61 -7.99
N GLY A 613 7.30 -18.37 -8.46
CA GLY A 613 6.64 -17.19 -7.86
C GLY A 613 7.10 -16.81 -6.44
N LYS A 614 8.24 -17.34 -5.95
CA LYS A 614 8.77 -17.01 -4.61
C LYS A 614 8.97 -15.51 -4.44
N GLY A 615 8.49 -14.96 -3.33
CA GLY A 615 8.55 -13.51 -3.02
C GLY A 615 7.43 -12.68 -3.65
N ARG A 616 6.43 -13.31 -4.30
CA ARG A 616 5.46 -12.59 -5.16
C ARG A 616 3.98 -12.81 -4.79
N GLY A 617 3.68 -13.44 -3.66
CA GLY A 617 2.30 -13.73 -3.24
C GLY A 617 1.48 -12.50 -2.83
N PHE A 618 2.06 -11.59 -2.06
CA PHE A 618 1.50 -10.29 -1.69
C PHE A 618 2.62 -9.37 -1.20
N PHE A 619 2.36 -8.06 -1.15
CA PHE A 619 3.32 -7.08 -0.66
C PHE A 619 2.81 -6.42 0.61
N VAL A 620 3.70 -6.10 1.55
CA VAL A 620 3.32 -5.46 2.82
C VAL A 620 2.56 -4.15 2.61
N GLU A 621 2.94 -3.39 1.58
CA GLU A 621 2.27 -2.13 1.24
C GLU A 621 0.80 -2.30 0.82
N THR A 622 0.37 -3.52 0.47
CA THR A 622 -1.01 -3.84 0.09
C THR A 622 -1.83 -4.46 1.22
N LEU A 623 -1.21 -4.76 2.37
CA LEU A 623 -1.87 -5.40 3.51
C LEU A 623 -2.62 -4.40 4.39
N LYS A 624 -3.65 -4.89 5.10
CA LYS A 624 -4.41 -4.11 6.08
C LYS A 624 -3.51 -3.50 7.17
N PRO A 625 -3.82 -2.30 7.67
CA PRO A 625 -2.99 -1.60 8.66
C PRO A 625 -2.70 -2.41 9.93
N GLU A 626 -3.62 -3.26 10.36
CA GLU A 626 -3.47 -4.15 11.53
C GLU A 626 -2.33 -5.18 11.40
N LEU A 627 -1.87 -5.47 10.17
CA LEU A 627 -0.77 -6.39 9.91
C LEU A 627 0.60 -5.69 9.87
N ARG A 628 0.64 -4.35 10.00
CA ARG A 628 1.89 -3.57 9.95
C ARG A 628 2.91 -4.01 11.01
N GLU A 629 2.45 -4.44 12.18
CA GLU A 629 3.31 -4.88 13.27
C GLU A 629 4.14 -6.13 12.92
N ILE A 630 3.57 -7.01 12.08
CA ILE A 630 4.16 -8.30 11.71
C ILE A 630 4.75 -8.31 10.30
N ARG A 631 4.86 -7.14 9.66
CA ARG A 631 5.28 -6.99 8.27
C ARG A 631 6.60 -7.69 7.93
N LYS A 632 7.59 -7.64 8.84
CA LYS A 632 8.91 -8.25 8.62
C LYS A 632 8.80 -9.78 8.47
N THR A 633 7.97 -10.39 9.31
CA THR A 633 7.72 -11.83 9.28
C THR A 633 6.92 -12.22 8.04
N LEU A 634 5.94 -11.40 7.64
CA LEU A 634 5.16 -11.63 6.43
C LEU A 634 6.00 -11.52 5.15
N GLU A 635 6.96 -10.59 5.07
CA GLU A 635 7.89 -10.52 3.93
C GLU A 635 8.85 -11.70 3.90
N ALA A 636 9.37 -12.10 5.05
CA ALA A 636 10.21 -13.30 5.15
C ALA A 636 9.41 -14.55 4.73
N TYR A 637 8.12 -14.62 5.09
CA TYR A 637 7.23 -15.71 4.68
C TYR A 637 7.02 -15.72 3.17
N THR A 638 6.66 -14.59 2.55
CA THR A 638 6.41 -14.55 1.09
C THR A 638 7.69 -14.80 0.30
N ALA A 639 8.85 -14.35 0.76
CA ALA A 639 10.14 -14.61 0.14
C ALA A 639 10.48 -16.12 0.05
N ASN A 640 9.99 -16.92 0.99
CA ASN A 640 10.33 -18.35 1.08
C ASN A 640 9.19 -19.29 0.67
N THR A 641 7.96 -18.78 0.49
CA THR A 641 6.79 -19.59 0.13
C THR A 641 6.49 -19.44 -1.37
N PRO A 642 6.50 -20.54 -2.15
CA PRO A 642 6.10 -20.54 -3.55
C PRO A 642 4.62 -20.19 -3.75
N ILE A 643 4.26 -19.72 -4.94
CA ILE A 643 2.84 -19.58 -5.35
C ILE A 643 2.37 -20.90 -5.97
N GLU A 644 1.23 -21.38 -5.52
CA GLU A 644 0.65 -22.66 -5.95
C GLU A 644 -0.18 -22.54 -7.24
N GLY A 645 -0.48 -23.66 -7.90
CA GLY A 645 -1.52 -23.71 -8.94
C GLY A 645 -1.10 -23.22 -10.33
N ILE A 646 0.20 -23.19 -10.65
CA ILE A 646 0.71 -22.72 -11.95
C ILE A 646 0.08 -23.44 -13.16
N GLU A 647 -0.29 -24.71 -13.02
CA GLU A 647 -0.93 -25.47 -14.10
C GLU A 647 -2.28 -24.90 -14.52
N ALA A 648 -3.04 -24.36 -13.57
CA ALA A 648 -4.34 -23.73 -13.80
C ALA A 648 -4.26 -22.23 -14.07
N ALA A 649 -3.07 -21.62 -13.99
CA ALA A 649 -2.89 -20.19 -14.16
C ALA A 649 -3.34 -19.72 -15.55
N SER A 650 -4.31 -18.80 -15.58
CA SER A 650 -4.81 -18.17 -16.81
C SER A 650 -5.01 -16.66 -16.70
N ALA A 651 -4.81 -16.10 -15.50
CA ALA A 651 -4.84 -14.66 -15.24
C ALA A 651 -3.42 -14.06 -15.18
N SER A 652 -2.57 -14.43 -16.13
CA SER A 652 -1.24 -13.83 -16.31
C SER A 652 -1.13 -13.18 -17.68
N GLY A 653 -0.22 -12.23 -17.83
CA GLY A 653 -0.07 -11.51 -19.08
C GLY A 653 0.89 -10.34 -18.94
N VAL A 654 0.54 -9.19 -19.54
CA VAL A 654 1.35 -7.97 -19.45
C VAL A 654 0.59 -6.84 -18.79
N GLY A 655 1.28 -6.06 -17.94
CA GLY A 655 0.69 -4.96 -17.20
C GLY A 655 1.31 -3.61 -17.50
N TYR A 656 0.50 -2.57 -17.32
CA TYR A 656 0.88 -1.19 -17.61
C TYR A 656 0.34 -0.24 -16.53
N SER A 657 1.22 0.57 -15.94
CA SER A 657 0.84 1.58 -14.95
C SER A 657 0.49 2.91 -15.63
N LYS A 658 -0.40 3.71 -15.02
CA LYS A 658 -0.63 5.12 -15.40
C LYS A 658 0.67 5.93 -15.40
N ASP A 659 1.57 5.64 -14.46
CA ASP A 659 2.79 6.44 -14.20
C ASP A 659 3.99 6.02 -15.08
N SER A 660 3.76 5.26 -16.15
CA SER A 660 4.82 4.71 -17.01
C SER A 660 4.48 4.87 -18.50
N GLU A 661 5.49 4.95 -19.36
CA GLU A 661 5.26 4.87 -20.81
C GLU A 661 4.76 3.48 -21.22
N TRP A 662 3.71 3.43 -22.05
CA TRP A 662 3.12 2.18 -22.50
C TRP A 662 3.79 1.66 -23.75
N ASN A 663 3.88 2.44 -24.82
CA ASN A 663 4.42 2.00 -26.11
C ASN A 663 3.93 0.60 -26.59
N LEU A 664 2.77 0.12 -26.10
CA LEU A 664 2.24 -1.21 -26.33
C LEU A 664 1.75 -1.33 -27.78
N ILE A 665 2.19 -2.35 -28.50
CA ILE A 665 1.70 -2.62 -29.84
C ILE A 665 0.63 -3.71 -29.76
N VAL A 666 -0.58 -3.40 -30.23
CA VAL A 666 -1.68 -4.37 -30.33
C VAL A 666 -2.10 -4.56 -31.78
N LYS A 667 -2.47 -5.77 -32.13
CA LYS A 667 -3.15 -6.10 -33.37
C LYS A 667 -4.61 -6.38 -33.04
N VAL A 668 -5.50 -5.58 -33.63
CA VAL A 668 -6.95 -5.65 -33.38
C VAL A 668 -7.66 -6.11 -34.63
N THR A 669 -8.54 -7.10 -34.48
CA THR A 669 -9.43 -7.57 -35.55
C THR A 669 -10.86 -7.15 -35.24
N SER A 670 -11.51 -6.53 -36.23
CA SER A 670 -12.91 -6.12 -36.19
C SER A 670 -13.57 -6.50 -37.52
N GLY A 671 -14.38 -7.56 -37.54
CA GLY A 671 -14.91 -8.13 -38.77
C GLY A 671 -13.79 -8.64 -39.66
N ASN A 672 -13.80 -8.23 -40.94
CA ASN A 672 -12.79 -8.67 -41.91
C ASN A 672 -11.50 -7.83 -41.94
N PHE A 673 -11.34 -6.87 -41.02
CA PHE A 673 -10.19 -5.96 -40.99
C PHE A 673 -9.34 -6.19 -39.75
N ALA A 674 -8.03 -6.32 -39.95
CA ALA A 674 -7.02 -6.31 -38.90
C ALA A 674 -6.16 -5.05 -39.01
N ARG A 675 -5.87 -4.40 -37.88
CA ARG A 675 -5.01 -3.21 -37.81
C ARG A 675 -4.04 -3.32 -36.65
N ILE A 676 -2.82 -2.84 -36.86
CA ILE A 676 -1.79 -2.71 -35.83
C ILE A 676 -1.85 -1.29 -35.27
N ILE A 677 -1.96 -1.16 -33.96
CA ILE A 677 -2.08 0.11 -33.23
C ILE A 677 -1.00 0.15 -32.16
N LYS A 678 -0.34 1.31 -32.02
CA LYS A 678 0.54 1.61 -30.89
C LYS A 678 -0.23 2.41 -29.84
N ILE A 679 -0.32 1.88 -28.64
CA ILE A 679 -0.84 2.54 -27.44
C ILE A 679 0.36 3.12 -26.69
N ASP A 680 0.61 4.42 -26.83
CA ASP A 680 1.85 5.04 -26.37
C ASP A 680 1.83 5.46 -24.89
N ARG A 681 0.71 6.00 -24.41
CA ARG A 681 0.52 6.47 -23.03
C ARG A 681 -0.94 6.35 -22.57
N TRP A 682 -1.21 6.72 -21.31
CA TRP A 682 -2.53 6.60 -20.71
C TRP A 682 -3.57 7.51 -21.37
N ASP A 683 -3.32 8.82 -21.51
CA ASP A 683 -4.28 9.84 -22.00
C ASP A 683 -3.83 10.72 -23.18
#